data_AF-A0AAV0T6A5-F1
#
_entry.id   AF-A0AAV0T6A5-F1
#
_cell.length_a   1.000
_cell.length_b   1.000
_cell.length_c   1.000
_cell.angle_alpha   90.00
_cell.angle_beta   90.00
_cell.angle_gamma   90.00
#
_symmetry.space_group_name_H-M   'P 1'
#
loop_
_entity.id
_entity.type
_entity.pdbx_description
1 polymer ?
#
loop_
_entity_poly.entity_id
_entity_poly.type
_entity_poly.pdbx_seq_one_letter_code
_entity_poly.pdbx_strand_id
1 'polypeptide(L)'
;MLKVGTATLTRRSLTPLLNARSSTGSRIPSSRSWALQLLPVELSGRSYSARSSTAPVTQAKAQMAVAALATAGAAYLYMTSERQSKQEKQQRELEIEKERKLSSRLAAELVAAEANQNKLDWKATLERVVPAIVSLKLNSPKFFDTESPGNGSATGFVVDAEKGIILTNRHVVGPGPIDAEAVFQNNEEVRVIPIYRDPVHDFGFFQFNPADVKHMSVPSLRLEPEKATVGTDIRVVGNDAAEKLAIASGTLARLDRDAPNYGYNSYNDFNTFYYQASSGTTGGSSGSPVLNHDGDAIALNAGGKIGTAASFYLPLDRVKRAFDLIREGMDVPRGTIQTVFSYKPFDEVRRLGVDSATEALVRSSFPLEIGMLTVAETIPDGPSSNMLQPGDVLVRVNGELITRFVPLEAILDDNVGNEVELEVERSGKPVTYKVRVQDLHSVTPSRFVEIGGAVINPLSYQQARNHAMSPGAPYVADPGYFLQRSRIERGAIIHSVNGVKTPDLETLKNYLKQCKDRDRVVVKFSKLTDKSEKVEVVHVDRRWFPFCECVRDDKLGTWHCERFSPPIDKSDDDNDRNSADKKPIGSTTTLPGKNPVENKLARSLVTVDFDRPFSVNSLSTSNYRGTGLVIDAKKGLVVVDRNTVTDSMGDAMVTFASTIMVPAQVVFVHPVHNFAIVQYDPKLIGSTPIESCQVASEPLAPSDSVWLVGLMSSVGRSGHSDLVSRETIVSGVKWIGLPMPNPPRYQEHNLEMVSLQDVVGTEGGVICSDVGEVSAFWASFSFQQQRRNSKVESQFNRGIPMDLIMESAAPLMRGGTPKIYDLGVDFEHLSLAKARELGLGQALAEILEKDAPDHRTILSVARRWGGTEAQTVLKNGDILVAVDGKIVTSFREVERCTQKPEVRLTVVRDGREMQLDVKTLFMERTEINRIVFWQGLLLQAPPLSVSAQRSISLDDGIYVSCRYSGSPAARYGPPPTSRIKEIDGIKITSIDDFLSVVTSKSTNDSVRIKYTDLSGKDRLSTLKLEPKYWPTSELVNEDGEWRRRQH
;
A
#
# COMPACT_ATOMS: atom_id res chain seq x y z
N MET A 1 -9.66 5.60 67.42
CA MET A 1 -8.62 6.06 68.38
C MET A 1 -7.91 7.29 67.81
N LEU A 2 -7.01 7.89 68.59
CA LEU A 2 -6.23 9.12 68.31
C LEU A 2 -5.47 9.11 66.96
N LYS A 3 -4.95 10.22 66.39
CA LYS A 3 -5.38 11.65 66.26
C LYS A 3 -4.24 12.41 65.53
N VAL A 4 -4.56 13.32 64.59
CA VAL A 4 -3.72 14.47 64.13
C VAL A 4 -2.42 14.12 63.34
N GLY A 5 -2.04 14.86 62.27
CA GLY A 5 -2.67 16.07 61.72
C GLY A 5 -2.15 16.59 60.36
N THR A 6 -2.64 17.79 60.04
CA THR A 6 -2.43 18.62 58.83
C THR A 6 -1.06 19.36 58.85
N ALA A 7 -0.59 20.17 57.88
CA ALA A 7 -1.23 21.06 56.89
C ALA A 7 -0.16 21.56 55.84
N THR A 8 -0.38 22.26 54.70
CA THR A 8 -1.53 22.58 53.81
C THR A 8 -1.07 23.40 52.56
N LEU A 9 -1.67 23.19 51.36
CA LEU A 9 -1.80 24.15 50.21
C LEU A 9 -0.49 24.57 49.47
N THR A 10 -0.42 25.00 48.18
CA THR A 10 -1.35 25.04 47.01
C THR A 10 -0.61 25.29 45.69
N ARG A 11 -1.05 24.70 44.55
CA ARG A 11 -1.53 25.46 43.36
C ARG A 11 -2.12 24.59 42.22
N ARG A 12 -2.95 25.27 41.41
CA ARG A 12 -3.62 24.93 40.12
C ARG A 12 -2.62 24.91 38.94
N SER A 13 -2.87 24.41 37.72
CA SER A 13 -3.97 23.61 37.12
C SER A 13 -3.74 23.29 35.61
N LEU A 14 -4.38 22.23 35.10
CA LEU A 14 -5.05 22.09 33.77
C LEU A 14 -4.30 22.19 32.41
N THR A 15 -4.84 21.39 31.47
CA THR A 15 -4.89 21.53 29.99
C THR A 15 -3.67 21.20 29.10
N PRO A 16 -3.87 20.78 27.82
CA PRO A 16 -2.95 19.90 27.10
C PRO A 16 -2.22 20.53 25.88
N LEU A 17 -1.26 19.77 25.32
CA LEU A 17 -0.46 20.15 24.14
C LEU A 17 -1.24 20.03 22.82
N LEU A 18 -1.18 21.10 22.01
CA LEU A 18 -1.69 21.15 20.64
C LEU A 18 -0.57 20.86 19.64
N ASN A 19 -0.79 19.89 18.75
CA ASN A 19 0.08 19.65 17.59
C ASN A 19 -0.28 20.59 16.44
N ALA A 20 0.62 21.50 16.08
CA ALA A 20 0.50 22.38 14.92
C ALA A 20 1.66 22.13 13.93
N ARG A 21 1.32 21.73 12.69
CA ARG A 21 2.22 21.79 11.53
C ARG A 21 1.59 22.72 10.50
N SER A 22 2.20 23.89 10.29
CA SER A 22 1.82 24.84 9.25
C SER A 22 2.83 24.80 8.10
N SER A 23 2.31 24.77 6.88
CA SER A 23 3.10 24.90 5.66
C SER A 23 3.35 26.36 5.31
N THR A 24 4.59 26.72 4.96
CA THR A 24 4.90 27.95 4.22
C THR A 24 5.99 27.66 3.19
N GLY A 25 5.69 27.88 1.91
CA GLY A 25 6.70 28.07 0.88
C GLY A 25 7.02 29.55 0.71
N SER A 26 8.21 29.88 0.20
CA SER A 26 8.64 31.27 -0.01
C SER A 26 9.27 31.48 -1.39
N ARG A 27 8.59 32.25 -2.24
CA ARG A 27 9.25 33.02 -3.30
C ARG A 27 9.67 34.37 -2.72
N ILE A 28 10.87 34.84 -3.02
CA ILE A 28 11.32 36.22 -2.78
C ILE A 28 12.11 36.69 -4.00
N PRO A 29 11.89 37.94 -4.47
CA PRO A 29 12.90 38.66 -5.21
C PRO A 29 13.23 40.04 -4.59
N SER A 30 14.51 40.40 -4.67
CA SER A 30 15.06 41.77 -4.78
C SER A 30 15.25 42.70 -3.55
N SER A 31 16.20 43.64 -3.75
CA SER A 31 16.54 44.87 -3.00
C SER A 31 17.28 44.81 -1.64
N ARG A 32 18.57 45.19 -1.68
CA ARG A 32 19.17 46.44 -1.11
C ARG A 32 18.43 47.17 0.04
N SER A 33 19.08 47.88 0.98
CA SER A 33 20.49 47.96 1.44
C SER A 33 20.63 49.02 2.56
N TRP A 34 21.66 48.90 3.42
CA TRP A 34 22.25 49.96 4.29
C TRP A 34 21.53 50.42 5.59
N ALA A 35 22.07 49.97 6.73
CA ALA A 35 22.88 50.77 7.70
C ALA A 35 22.27 51.69 8.80
N LEU A 36 22.97 51.65 9.95
CA LEU A 36 23.42 52.77 10.84
C LEU A 36 22.62 53.22 12.11
N GLN A 37 23.35 53.22 13.25
CA GLN A 37 23.26 54.09 14.47
C GLN A 37 22.18 53.81 15.57
N LEU A 38 22.38 54.06 16.89
CA LEU A 38 23.59 54.34 17.74
C LEU A 38 23.28 54.23 19.28
N LEU A 39 24.15 53.52 20.05
CA LEU A 39 24.68 53.85 21.42
C LEU A 39 23.72 54.20 22.62
N PRO A 40 24.20 54.53 23.87
CA PRO A 40 25.56 54.48 24.49
C PRO A 40 25.64 53.83 25.93
N VAL A 41 26.83 53.98 26.58
CA VAL A 41 27.14 54.00 28.04
C VAL A 41 27.41 52.64 28.76
N GLU A 42 28.45 52.45 29.60
CA GLU A 42 29.86 52.92 29.62
C GLU A 42 30.72 52.17 30.70
N LEU A 43 31.99 52.60 30.86
CA LEU A 43 32.98 52.33 31.94
C LEU A 43 33.95 51.11 31.76
N SER A 44 35.27 51.22 32.04
CA SER A 44 36.17 52.40 32.11
C SER A 44 37.67 52.02 32.16
N GLY A 45 38.56 52.91 31.70
CA GLY A 45 40.03 52.91 31.94
C GLY A 45 40.86 51.97 31.04
N ARG A 46 42.11 52.28 30.63
CA ARG A 46 43.05 53.42 30.79
C ARG A 46 44.04 53.38 29.61
N SER A 47 44.82 54.40 29.21
CA SER A 47 44.70 55.87 29.24
C SER A 47 45.92 56.47 28.49
N TYR A 48 45.73 57.42 27.57
CA TYR A 48 46.80 58.15 26.86
C TYR A 48 46.60 59.67 27.02
N SER A 49 47.68 60.43 27.22
CA SER A 49 47.87 61.77 26.61
C SER A 49 49.26 62.32 26.91
N ALA A 50 49.68 63.34 26.15
CA ALA A 50 50.83 64.18 26.43
C ALA A 50 50.38 65.65 26.53
N ARG A 51 51.05 66.48 27.35
CA ARG A 51 51.01 67.96 27.28
C ARG A 51 52.17 68.60 28.07
N SER A 52 52.29 69.93 27.98
CA SER A 52 53.52 70.70 28.21
C SER A 52 53.35 71.95 29.09
N SER A 53 54.39 72.32 29.85
CA SER A 53 54.56 73.62 30.54
C SER A 53 56.06 73.85 30.87
N THR A 54 56.83 74.72 30.20
CA THR A 54 56.92 76.21 30.27
C THR A 54 57.67 76.80 31.49
N ALA A 55 58.93 77.23 31.31
CA ALA A 55 59.61 78.32 32.05
C ALA A 55 60.87 78.84 31.28
N PRO A 56 61.33 80.12 31.39
CA PRO A 56 62.18 80.72 30.33
C PRO A 56 63.32 81.71 30.77
N VAL A 57 64.05 82.31 29.79
CA VAL A 57 64.93 83.54 29.89
C VAL A 57 66.27 83.34 30.67
N THR A 58 67.45 84.01 30.48
CA THR A 58 67.88 85.29 29.84
C THR A 58 69.20 85.18 29.00
N GLN A 59 69.77 86.33 28.58
CA GLN A 59 70.82 86.56 27.56
C GLN A 59 72.29 86.62 28.06
N ALA A 60 73.22 86.46 27.09
CA ALA A 60 74.44 87.26 26.81
C ALA A 60 75.84 86.98 27.45
N LYS A 61 76.83 86.75 26.55
CA LYS A 61 78.25 87.24 26.50
C LYS A 61 79.23 86.93 27.67
N ALA A 62 80.51 86.54 27.47
CA ALA A 62 81.33 86.31 26.26
C ALA A 62 82.69 85.57 26.52
N GLN A 63 83.30 85.07 25.43
CA GLN A 63 84.75 84.81 25.17
C GLN A 63 85.59 83.66 25.83
N MET A 64 86.07 82.76 24.95
CA MET A 64 87.37 82.03 24.89
C MET A 64 87.68 80.92 25.95
N ALA A 65 88.44 79.84 25.66
CA ALA A 65 89.29 79.51 24.49
C ALA A 65 89.53 77.98 24.23
N VAL A 66 89.97 77.64 23.00
CA VAL A 66 90.84 76.49 22.56
C VAL A 66 90.35 75.01 22.55
N ALA A 67 90.06 74.53 21.32
CA ALA A 67 90.45 73.29 20.61
C ALA A 67 90.29 71.84 21.17
N ALA A 68 89.66 70.98 20.33
CA ALA A 68 90.11 69.62 19.97
C ALA A 68 89.53 69.21 18.58
N LEU A 69 90.14 68.24 17.89
CA LEU A 69 89.80 67.81 16.50
C LEU A 69 89.53 66.29 16.41
N ALA A 70 88.59 65.89 15.53
CA ALA A 70 88.71 64.78 14.54
C ALA A 70 87.43 63.93 14.30
N THR A 71 86.47 64.39 13.48
CA THR A 71 85.54 63.52 12.72
C THR A 71 85.00 64.25 11.48
N ALA A 72 85.34 63.78 10.26
CA ALA A 72 84.74 64.29 9.02
C ALA A 72 84.74 63.29 7.86
N GLY A 73 85.83 62.54 7.63
CA GLY A 73 85.96 61.69 6.43
C GLY A 73 85.12 60.40 6.40
N ALA A 74 84.84 59.79 7.56
CA ALA A 74 84.26 58.44 7.61
C ALA A 74 82.76 58.37 7.24
N ALA A 75 81.98 59.42 7.53
CA ALA A 75 80.52 59.38 7.42
C ALA A 75 80.02 59.26 5.97
N TYR A 76 80.74 59.87 5.01
CA TYR A 76 80.30 59.94 3.62
C TYR A 76 80.41 58.58 2.89
N LEU A 77 81.49 57.83 3.14
CA LEU A 77 81.72 56.50 2.56
C LEU A 77 80.84 55.40 3.19
N TYR A 78 80.44 55.56 4.45
CA TYR A 78 79.54 54.60 5.11
C TYR A 78 78.10 54.74 4.60
N MET A 79 77.63 55.97 4.36
CA MET A 79 76.26 56.21 3.88
C MET A 79 76.00 55.75 2.43
N THR A 80 77.03 55.66 1.58
CA THR A 80 76.87 55.14 0.21
C THR A 80 76.79 53.62 0.19
N SER A 81 77.62 52.92 0.97
CA SER A 81 77.60 51.45 1.05
C SER A 81 76.28 50.91 1.64
N GLU A 82 75.75 51.55 2.70
CA GLU A 82 74.44 51.18 3.25
C GLU A 82 73.29 51.36 2.26
N ARG A 83 73.35 52.36 1.36
CA ARG A 83 72.32 52.58 0.34
C ARG A 83 72.32 51.50 -0.74
N GLN A 84 73.50 51.10 -1.24
CA GLN A 84 73.59 49.98 -2.19
C GLN A 84 73.13 48.67 -1.54
N SER A 85 73.61 48.36 -0.33
CA SER A 85 73.19 47.16 0.40
C SER A 85 71.68 47.08 0.65
N LYS A 86 71.04 48.21 0.99
CA LYS A 86 69.58 48.29 1.17
C LYS A 86 68.81 48.14 -0.14
N GLN A 87 69.30 48.70 -1.25
CA GLN A 87 68.69 48.49 -2.57
C GLN A 87 68.82 47.03 -3.04
N GLU A 88 70.00 46.41 -2.92
CA GLU A 88 70.21 45.01 -3.28
C GLU A 88 69.32 44.07 -2.47
N LYS A 89 69.23 44.28 -1.14
CA LYS A 89 68.35 43.48 -0.28
C LYS A 89 66.87 43.65 -0.66
N GLN A 90 66.42 44.89 -0.87
CA GLN A 90 65.03 45.18 -1.24
C GLN A 90 64.68 44.63 -2.63
N GLN A 91 65.64 44.65 -3.58
CA GLN A 91 65.47 44.06 -4.91
C GLN A 91 65.35 42.53 -4.82
N ARG A 92 66.19 41.89 -4.01
CA ARG A 92 66.19 40.43 -3.81
C ARG A 92 64.94 39.92 -3.07
N GLU A 93 64.43 40.68 -2.11
CA GLU A 93 63.13 40.41 -1.47
C GLU A 93 61.97 40.52 -2.48
N LEU A 94 62.04 41.48 -3.41
CA LEU A 94 61.04 41.68 -4.46
C LEU A 94 61.14 40.63 -5.59
N GLU A 95 62.33 40.07 -5.84
CA GLU A 95 62.52 38.88 -6.68
C GLU A 95 61.94 37.62 -6.02
N ILE A 96 62.25 37.36 -4.74
CA ILE A 96 61.69 36.21 -3.99
C ILE A 96 60.15 36.28 -3.95
N GLU A 97 59.55 37.45 -3.78
CA GLU A 97 58.09 37.56 -3.82
C GLU A 97 57.51 37.42 -5.25
N LYS A 98 58.24 37.83 -6.30
CA LYS A 98 57.88 37.51 -7.70
C LYS A 98 57.93 36.01 -7.95
N GLU A 99 58.99 35.33 -7.54
CA GLU A 99 59.14 33.87 -7.67
C GLU A 99 58.05 33.12 -6.90
N ARG A 100 57.72 33.55 -5.67
CA ARG A 100 56.64 32.93 -4.89
C ARG A 100 55.26 33.16 -5.53
N LYS A 101 55.01 34.34 -6.10
CA LYS A 101 53.78 34.65 -6.85
C LYS A 101 53.70 33.87 -8.17
N LEU A 102 54.81 33.74 -8.90
CA LEU A 102 54.91 32.93 -10.12
C LEU A 102 54.67 31.45 -9.81
N SER A 103 55.32 30.91 -8.77
CA SER A 103 55.14 29.53 -8.30
C SER A 103 53.68 29.26 -7.88
N SER A 104 53.04 30.19 -7.17
CA SER A 104 51.62 30.06 -6.79
C SER A 104 50.66 30.13 -7.99
N ARG A 105 51.02 30.86 -9.06
CA ARG A 105 50.27 30.87 -10.32
C ARG A 105 50.47 29.58 -11.10
N LEU A 106 51.71 29.13 -11.28
CA LEU A 106 52.02 27.87 -11.94
C LEU A 106 51.35 26.69 -11.24
N ALA A 107 51.33 26.66 -9.90
CA ALA A 107 50.59 25.64 -9.15
C ALA A 107 49.07 25.72 -9.38
N ALA A 108 48.48 26.92 -9.43
CA ALA A 108 47.06 27.08 -9.73
C ALA A 108 46.70 26.77 -11.20
N GLU A 109 47.59 27.06 -12.14
CA GLU A 109 47.47 26.75 -13.57
C GLU A 109 47.65 25.24 -13.83
N LEU A 110 48.57 24.58 -13.13
CA LEU A 110 48.71 23.12 -13.12
C LEU A 110 47.46 22.44 -12.55
N VAL A 111 47.00 22.83 -11.35
CA VAL A 111 45.76 22.28 -10.77
C VAL A 111 44.54 22.54 -11.66
N ALA A 112 44.47 23.69 -12.33
CA ALA A 112 43.42 23.97 -13.31
C ALA A 112 43.54 23.11 -14.59
N ALA A 113 44.76 22.84 -15.06
CA ALA A 113 45.02 21.97 -16.21
C ALA A 113 44.70 20.51 -15.88
N GLU A 114 45.18 19.99 -14.75
CA GLU A 114 44.86 18.65 -14.21
C GLU A 114 43.35 18.49 -14.02
N ALA A 115 42.67 19.45 -13.41
CA ALA A 115 41.21 19.43 -13.24
C ALA A 115 40.42 19.57 -14.55
N ASN A 116 41.05 20.04 -15.64
CA ASN A 116 40.44 20.11 -16.96
C ASN A 116 40.72 18.84 -17.79
N GLN A 117 41.93 18.28 -17.67
CA GLN A 117 42.30 16.99 -18.25
C GLN A 117 41.47 15.86 -17.62
N ASN A 118 41.41 15.77 -16.29
CA ASN A 118 40.58 14.80 -15.57
C ASN A 118 39.08 14.89 -15.96
N LYS A 119 38.57 16.09 -16.31
CA LYS A 119 37.22 16.24 -16.89
C LYS A 119 37.08 15.70 -18.32
N LEU A 120 38.10 15.86 -19.16
CA LEU A 120 38.13 15.31 -20.51
C LEU A 120 38.25 13.78 -20.48
N ASP A 121 39.09 13.25 -19.60
CA ASP A 121 39.30 11.82 -19.38
C ASP A 121 38.02 11.15 -18.87
N TRP A 122 37.39 11.70 -17.82
CA TRP A 122 36.08 11.23 -17.37
C TRP A 122 35.01 11.34 -18.44
N LYS A 123 35.02 12.39 -19.28
CA LYS A 123 34.06 12.51 -20.38
C LYS A 123 34.22 11.36 -21.37
N ALA A 124 35.45 11.08 -21.81
CA ALA A 124 35.74 10.00 -22.76
C ALA A 124 35.41 8.61 -22.18
N THR A 125 35.69 8.37 -20.89
CA THR A 125 35.26 7.16 -20.19
C THR A 125 33.74 7.06 -20.13
N LEU A 126 33.02 8.13 -19.77
CA LEU A 126 31.56 8.14 -19.70
C LEU A 126 30.90 7.91 -21.06
N GLU A 127 31.40 8.53 -22.13
CA GLU A 127 30.89 8.32 -23.51
C GLU A 127 31.02 6.84 -23.96
N ARG A 128 31.98 6.08 -23.42
CA ARG A 128 32.17 4.64 -23.69
C ARG A 128 31.29 3.72 -22.82
N VAL A 129 31.06 4.06 -21.55
CA VAL A 129 30.41 3.13 -20.60
C VAL A 129 28.92 3.39 -20.35
N VAL A 130 28.44 4.63 -20.55
CA VAL A 130 27.00 4.94 -20.47
C VAL A 130 26.14 4.03 -21.38
N PRO A 131 26.56 3.67 -22.61
CA PRO A 131 25.86 2.70 -23.46
C PRO A 131 25.58 1.32 -22.83
N ALA A 132 26.34 0.88 -21.83
CA ALA A 132 26.13 -0.40 -21.13
C ALA A 132 25.15 -0.29 -19.94
N ILE A 133 24.66 0.91 -19.61
CA ILE A 133 23.82 1.16 -18.42
C ILE A 133 22.37 1.30 -18.84
N VAL A 134 21.50 0.52 -18.20
CA VAL A 134 20.08 0.38 -18.55
C VAL A 134 19.16 0.85 -17.43
N SER A 135 18.00 1.35 -17.81
CA SER A 135 16.88 1.57 -16.89
C SER A 135 16.01 0.34 -16.84
N LEU A 136 15.89 -0.30 -15.68
CA LEU A 136 15.01 -1.44 -15.47
C LEU A 136 13.61 -0.97 -15.07
N LYS A 137 12.59 -1.38 -15.81
CA LYS A 137 11.17 -1.28 -15.43
C LYS A 137 10.76 -2.59 -14.78
N LEU A 138 10.11 -2.52 -13.62
CA LEU A 138 9.77 -3.68 -12.79
C LEU A 138 8.27 -3.76 -12.51
N ASN A 139 7.66 -4.92 -12.69
CA ASN A 139 6.26 -5.20 -12.34
C ASN A 139 6.25 -6.47 -11.46
N SER A 140 6.09 -6.32 -10.15
CA SER A 140 6.02 -7.46 -9.21
C SER A 140 4.55 -7.76 -8.92
N PRO A 141 3.93 -8.81 -9.49
CA PRO A 141 2.47 -8.97 -9.48
C PRO A 141 1.88 -9.60 -8.21
N LYS A 142 2.70 -10.13 -7.31
CA LYS A 142 2.27 -10.91 -6.13
C LYS A 142 3.03 -10.51 -4.86
N PHE A 143 2.40 -10.71 -3.71
CA PHE A 143 3.12 -10.71 -2.43
C PHE A 143 4.01 -11.94 -2.37
N PHE A 144 5.23 -11.79 -1.86
CA PHE A 144 6.13 -12.92 -1.61
C PHE A 144 7.18 -12.50 -0.58
N ASP A 145 7.40 -13.34 0.43
CA ASP A 145 8.36 -13.06 1.52
C ASP A 145 8.10 -11.67 2.15
N THR A 146 9.09 -10.76 2.13
CA THR A 146 8.96 -9.40 2.66
C THR A 146 8.24 -8.44 1.70
N GLU A 147 8.13 -8.76 0.42
CA GLU A 147 7.70 -7.84 -0.63
C GLU A 147 6.19 -7.83 -0.89
N SER A 148 5.73 -6.84 -1.64
CA SER A 148 4.31 -6.55 -1.90
C SER A 148 4.13 -6.11 -3.35
N PRO A 149 2.96 -6.35 -3.99
CA PRO A 149 2.76 -6.05 -5.40
C PRO A 149 2.99 -4.57 -5.72
N GLY A 150 3.76 -4.30 -6.77
CA GLY A 150 4.20 -2.94 -7.06
C GLY A 150 4.85 -2.79 -8.44
N ASN A 151 4.87 -1.55 -8.92
CA ASN A 151 5.55 -1.17 -10.16
C ASN A 151 6.70 -0.23 -9.79
N GLY A 152 7.93 -0.59 -10.18
CA GLY A 152 9.15 0.14 -9.82
C GLY A 152 10.02 0.49 -11.03
N SER A 153 11.01 1.34 -10.82
CA SER A 153 12.08 1.61 -11.78
C SER A 153 13.42 1.65 -11.05
N ALA A 154 14.45 1.09 -11.66
CA ALA A 154 15.80 0.98 -11.09
C ALA A 154 16.86 1.08 -12.19
N THR A 155 18.13 1.00 -11.81
CA THR A 155 19.26 0.91 -12.74
C THR A 155 19.78 -0.53 -12.81
N GLY A 156 20.34 -0.92 -13.95
CA GLY A 156 21.22 -2.07 -14.07
C GLY A 156 22.31 -1.80 -15.09
N PHE A 157 23.27 -2.70 -15.24
CA PHE A 157 24.31 -2.54 -16.26
C PHE A 157 24.81 -3.87 -16.83
N VAL A 158 25.18 -3.86 -18.11
CA VAL A 158 25.57 -5.04 -18.87
C VAL A 158 27.00 -5.44 -18.52
N VAL A 159 27.16 -6.70 -18.10
CA VAL A 159 28.45 -7.31 -17.71
C VAL A 159 28.91 -8.39 -18.69
N ASP A 160 27.99 -8.92 -19.50
CA ASP A 160 28.28 -9.77 -20.66
C ASP A 160 27.27 -9.44 -21.76
N ALA A 161 27.72 -8.79 -22.84
CA ALA A 161 26.87 -8.39 -23.96
C ALA A 161 26.62 -9.52 -24.97
N GLU A 162 27.47 -10.56 -25.01
CA GLU A 162 27.29 -11.72 -25.89
C GLU A 162 26.19 -12.65 -25.34
N LYS A 163 26.10 -12.75 -24.01
CA LYS A 163 25.08 -13.54 -23.29
C LYS A 163 23.92 -12.69 -22.78
N GLY A 164 23.98 -11.37 -22.93
CA GLY A 164 22.95 -10.43 -22.51
C GLY A 164 22.75 -10.34 -20.99
N ILE A 165 23.81 -10.48 -20.19
CA ILE A 165 23.72 -10.49 -18.72
C ILE A 165 23.81 -9.05 -18.17
N ILE A 166 22.81 -8.67 -17.38
CA ILE A 166 22.70 -7.40 -16.65
C ILE A 166 22.86 -7.65 -15.15
N LEU A 167 23.75 -6.92 -14.50
CA LEU A 167 23.89 -6.85 -13.04
C LEU A 167 23.01 -5.72 -12.46
N THR A 168 22.34 -5.99 -11.34
CA THR A 168 21.60 -5.02 -10.53
C THR A 168 21.48 -5.51 -9.07
N ASN A 169 20.72 -4.80 -8.22
CA ASN A 169 20.48 -5.20 -6.83
C ASN A 169 19.50 -6.39 -6.70
N ARG A 170 19.58 -7.13 -5.60
CA ARG A 170 18.64 -8.23 -5.30
C ARG A 170 17.21 -7.71 -5.14
N HIS A 171 17.03 -6.58 -4.46
CA HIS A 171 15.72 -5.93 -4.31
C HIS A 171 15.14 -5.36 -5.63
N VAL A 172 15.95 -5.34 -6.70
CA VAL A 172 15.51 -4.97 -8.06
C VAL A 172 15.11 -6.23 -8.86
N VAL A 173 15.76 -7.37 -8.62
CA VAL A 173 15.36 -8.67 -9.19
C VAL A 173 14.11 -9.24 -8.50
N GLY A 174 13.97 -9.01 -7.19
CA GLY A 174 12.86 -9.52 -6.36
C GLY A 174 12.98 -11.03 -6.04
N PRO A 175 12.53 -11.49 -4.85
CA PRO A 175 12.51 -12.90 -4.47
C PRO A 175 11.34 -13.68 -5.10
N GLY A 176 10.25 -12.99 -5.44
CA GLY A 176 9.00 -13.55 -5.93
C GLY A 176 8.83 -13.55 -7.46
N PRO A 177 7.60 -13.66 -7.96
CA PRO A 177 7.27 -13.38 -9.35
C PRO A 177 7.62 -11.94 -9.73
N ILE A 178 8.16 -11.77 -10.93
CA ILE A 178 8.42 -10.47 -11.54
C ILE A 178 8.22 -10.56 -13.05
N ASP A 179 7.80 -9.44 -13.64
CA ASP A 179 7.87 -9.11 -15.05
C ASP A 179 8.72 -7.83 -15.19
N ALA A 180 9.67 -7.81 -16.13
CA ALA A 180 10.65 -6.73 -16.21
C ALA A 180 11.17 -6.46 -17.63
N GLU A 181 11.56 -5.21 -17.86
CA GLU A 181 12.08 -4.71 -19.13
C GLU A 181 13.34 -3.87 -18.89
N ALA A 182 14.35 -4.01 -19.75
CA ALA A 182 15.51 -3.14 -19.79
C ALA A 182 15.33 -2.10 -20.91
N VAL A 183 15.47 -0.82 -20.56
CA VAL A 183 15.45 0.30 -21.51
C VAL A 183 16.87 0.82 -21.69
N PHE A 184 17.37 0.75 -22.93
CA PHE A 184 18.70 1.23 -23.31
C PHE A 184 18.74 2.74 -23.56
N GLN A 185 19.94 3.30 -23.71
CA GLN A 185 20.17 4.74 -23.92
C GLN A 185 19.43 5.32 -25.14
N ASN A 186 19.17 4.51 -26.17
CA ASN A 186 18.40 4.90 -27.36
C ASN A 186 16.86 4.75 -27.20
N ASN A 187 16.39 4.29 -26.03
CA ASN A 187 15.00 3.93 -25.71
C ASN A 187 14.48 2.66 -26.42
N GLU A 188 15.35 1.76 -26.90
CA GLU A 188 14.93 0.37 -27.17
C GLU A 188 14.59 -0.32 -25.85
N GLU A 189 13.42 -0.98 -25.81
CA GLU A 189 12.89 -1.65 -24.63
C GLU A 189 12.87 -3.17 -24.87
N VAL A 190 13.78 -3.92 -24.24
CA VAL A 190 13.85 -5.38 -24.34
C VAL A 190 13.28 -6.03 -23.10
N ARG A 191 12.74 -7.24 -23.24
CA ARG A 191 12.31 -8.04 -22.08
C ARG A 191 13.53 -8.64 -21.38
N VAL A 192 13.50 -8.68 -20.04
CA VAL A 192 14.51 -9.39 -19.24
C VAL A 192 13.89 -10.51 -18.41
N ILE A 193 14.65 -11.59 -18.20
CA ILE A 193 14.31 -12.68 -17.28
C ILE A 193 15.32 -12.73 -16.12
N PRO A 194 14.89 -12.99 -14.87
CA PRO A 194 15.79 -13.06 -13.72
C PRO A 194 16.49 -14.42 -13.65
N ILE A 195 17.81 -14.45 -13.87
CA ILE A 195 18.61 -15.69 -13.91
C ILE A 195 19.34 -16.00 -12.60
N TYR A 196 19.55 -15.00 -11.74
CA TYR A 196 20.07 -15.21 -10.38
C TYR A 196 19.64 -14.07 -9.46
N ARG A 197 19.49 -14.38 -8.17
CA ARG A 197 19.36 -13.42 -7.07
C ARG A 197 20.06 -14.01 -5.86
N ASP A 198 20.87 -13.25 -5.16
CA ASP A 198 21.52 -13.81 -3.97
C ASP A 198 20.52 -13.92 -2.81
N PRO A 199 20.61 -14.94 -1.94
CA PRO A 199 19.72 -15.02 -0.79
C PRO A 199 19.93 -13.95 0.28
N VAL A 200 21.17 -13.45 0.42
CA VAL A 200 21.63 -12.67 1.60
C VAL A 200 22.30 -11.34 1.25
N HIS A 201 22.88 -11.21 0.06
CA HIS A 201 23.47 -9.94 -0.41
C HIS A 201 22.63 -9.23 -1.46
N ASP A 202 22.69 -7.91 -1.50
CA ASP A 202 21.83 -7.11 -2.37
C ASP A 202 22.33 -7.06 -3.83
N PHE A 203 22.52 -8.22 -4.47
CA PHE A 203 22.79 -8.35 -5.90
C PHE A 203 21.98 -9.45 -6.59
N GLY A 204 21.82 -9.30 -7.91
CA GLY A 204 21.22 -10.32 -8.77
C GLY A 204 21.47 -10.01 -10.25
N PHE A 205 21.13 -10.97 -11.10
CA PHE A 205 21.37 -10.91 -12.54
C PHE A 205 20.08 -11.12 -13.33
N PHE A 206 19.88 -10.24 -14.31
CA PHE A 206 18.88 -10.36 -15.37
C PHE A 206 19.57 -10.81 -16.68
N GLN A 207 18.81 -11.45 -17.56
CA GLN A 207 19.24 -11.75 -18.93
C GLN A 207 18.26 -11.15 -19.95
N PHE A 208 18.78 -10.52 -21.00
CA PHE A 208 18.04 -10.17 -22.22
C PHE A 208 18.55 -10.99 -23.41
N ASN A 209 17.77 -11.05 -24.50
CA ASN A 209 18.25 -11.56 -25.79
C ASN A 209 19.00 -10.43 -26.53
N PRO A 210 20.31 -10.54 -26.83
CA PRO A 210 21.04 -9.49 -27.54
C PRO A 210 20.44 -9.15 -28.92
N ALA A 211 19.81 -10.11 -29.59
CA ALA A 211 19.16 -9.88 -30.90
C ALA A 211 17.85 -9.07 -30.84
N ASP A 212 17.34 -8.77 -29.63
CA ASP A 212 16.19 -7.86 -29.47
C ASP A 212 16.60 -6.38 -29.56
N VAL A 213 17.89 -6.06 -29.33
CA VAL A 213 18.48 -4.73 -29.52
C VAL A 213 18.95 -4.59 -30.97
N LYS A 214 18.38 -3.64 -31.72
CA LYS A 214 18.50 -3.57 -33.19
C LYS A 214 19.16 -2.29 -33.69
N HIS A 215 19.23 -1.26 -32.87
CA HIS A 215 19.67 0.08 -33.26
C HIS A 215 20.83 0.61 -32.41
N MET A 216 21.52 -0.27 -31.67
CA MET A 216 22.63 0.07 -30.77
C MET A 216 23.58 -1.12 -30.61
N SER A 217 24.89 -0.84 -30.51
CA SER A 217 25.87 -1.81 -30.01
C SER A 217 26.01 -1.63 -28.50
N VAL A 218 25.93 -2.73 -27.76
CA VAL A 218 25.93 -2.74 -26.29
C VAL A 218 27.30 -3.20 -25.78
N PRO A 219 28.08 -2.35 -25.09
CA PRO A 219 29.34 -2.77 -24.49
C PRO A 219 29.12 -3.55 -23.18
N SER A 220 30.17 -4.21 -22.71
CA SER A 220 30.21 -4.85 -21.38
C SER A 220 31.09 -4.05 -20.42
N LEU A 221 30.67 -3.92 -19.17
CA LEU A 221 31.45 -3.36 -18.08
C LEU A 221 32.27 -4.46 -17.38
N ARG A 222 33.55 -4.19 -17.11
CA ARG A 222 34.39 -5.09 -16.30
C ARG A 222 34.04 -4.96 -14.82
N LEU A 223 34.10 -6.08 -14.09
CA LEU A 223 33.95 -6.15 -12.64
C LEU A 223 35.33 -6.33 -12.01
N GLU A 224 35.88 -5.27 -11.43
CA GLU A 224 37.28 -5.19 -10.95
C GLU A 224 37.29 -4.79 -9.45
N PRO A 225 36.76 -5.63 -8.53
CA PRO A 225 36.62 -5.31 -7.09
C PRO A 225 37.92 -4.85 -6.42
N GLU A 226 39.06 -5.39 -6.86
CA GLU A 226 40.39 -5.12 -6.30
C GLU A 226 40.88 -3.68 -6.54
N LYS A 227 40.22 -2.92 -7.44
CA LYS A 227 40.49 -1.48 -7.67
C LYS A 227 39.74 -0.56 -6.69
N ALA A 228 38.92 -1.11 -5.79
CA ALA A 228 38.21 -0.34 -4.76
C ALA A 228 39.14 0.04 -3.59
N THR A 229 39.85 1.15 -3.71
CA THR A 229 40.72 1.69 -2.65
C THR A 229 40.16 2.96 -2.00
N VAL A 230 40.49 3.20 -0.73
CA VAL A 230 40.19 4.49 -0.08
C VAL A 230 40.98 5.60 -0.79
N GLY A 231 40.29 6.63 -1.25
CA GLY A 231 40.84 7.70 -2.08
C GLY A 231 40.53 7.58 -3.59
N THR A 232 39.97 6.47 -4.08
CA THR A 232 39.55 6.36 -5.49
C THR A 232 38.44 7.36 -5.81
N ASP A 233 38.67 8.24 -6.81
CA ASP A 233 37.64 9.09 -7.40
C ASP A 233 36.67 8.24 -8.24
N ILE A 234 35.37 8.43 -8.04
CA ILE A 234 34.33 7.55 -8.60
C ILE A 234 33.18 8.32 -9.27
N ARG A 235 32.55 7.69 -10.27
CA ARG A 235 31.27 8.12 -10.82
C ARG A 235 30.23 7.03 -10.62
N VAL A 236 29.08 7.39 -10.04
CA VAL A 236 27.88 6.54 -10.01
C VAL A 236 26.96 7.05 -11.11
N VAL A 237 26.59 6.15 -12.03
CA VAL A 237 25.81 6.50 -13.22
C VAL A 237 24.53 5.66 -13.25
N GLY A 238 23.37 6.30 -13.34
CA GLY A 238 22.08 5.59 -13.33
C GLY A 238 20.89 6.48 -13.58
N ASN A 239 19.69 5.92 -13.52
CA ASN A 239 18.46 6.65 -13.83
C ASN A 239 17.89 7.37 -12.60
N ASP A 240 17.63 8.67 -12.71
CA ASP A 240 16.91 9.45 -11.71
C ASP A 240 15.41 9.43 -12.03
N ALA A 241 14.60 8.88 -11.12
CA ALA A 241 13.14 8.85 -11.16
C ALA A 241 12.47 8.35 -12.47
N ALA A 242 13.19 7.59 -13.31
CA ALA A 242 12.78 7.12 -14.63
C ALA A 242 12.67 8.20 -15.73
N GLU A 243 13.28 9.38 -15.55
CA GLU A 243 13.26 10.45 -16.56
C GLU A 243 14.61 10.64 -17.29
N LYS A 244 15.76 10.55 -16.59
CA LYS A 244 17.09 10.85 -17.17
C LYS A 244 18.23 10.10 -16.47
N LEU A 245 19.27 9.79 -17.24
CA LEU A 245 20.58 9.42 -16.72
C LEU A 245 21.17 10.58 -15.89
N ALA A 246 21.47 10.30 -14.63
CA ALA A 246 22.19 11.16 -13.69
C ALA A 246 23.58 10.59 -13.40
N ILE A 247 24.52 11.48 -13.11
CA ILE A 247 25.92 11.14 -12.83
C ILE A 247 26.31 11.82 -11.52
N ALA A 248 26.51 11.03 -10.46
CA ALA A 248 27.00 11.51 -9.18
C ALA A 248 28.51 11.26 -9.06
N SER A 249 29.28 12.29 -8.73
CA SER A 249 30.68 12.15 -8.34
C SER A 249 30.81 11.89 -6.84
N GLY A 250 31.95 11.34 -6.44
CA GLY A 250 32.34 11.14 -5.05
C GLY A 250 33.74 10.52 -4.97
N THR A 251 34.18 10.22 -3.75
CA THR A 251 35.45 9.54 -3.48
C THR A 251 35.21 8.45 -2.44
N LEU A 252 35.78 7.26 -2.63
CA LEU A 252 35.68 6.18 -1.64
C LEU A 252 36.40 6.60 -0.34
N ALA A 253 35.63 6.70 0.74
CA ALA A 253 36.08 7.18 2.04
C ALA A 253 36.26 6.05 3.08
N ARG A 254 35.55 4.92 2.90
CA ARG A 254 35.63 3.73 3.77
C ARG A 254 35.23 2.48 3.00
N LEU A 255 35.83 1.33 3.33
CA LEU A 255 35.57 0.02 2.71
C LEU A 255 35.01 -1.03 3.70
N ASP A 256 35.11 -0.76 5.00
CA ASP A 256 34.73 -1.64 6.11
C ASP A 256 33.52 -1.10 6.89
N ARG A 257 32.52 -0.53 6.20
CA ARG A 257 31.27 -0.08 6.83
C ARG A 257 30.33 -1.26 7.07
N ASP A 258 29.52 -1.19 8.12
CA ASP A 258 28.41 -2.11 8.33
C ASP A 258 27.35 -2.00 7.20
N ALA A 259 26.64 -3.10 6.97
CA ALA A 259 25.54 -3.17 6.00
C ALA A 259 24.38 -2.20 6.34
N PRO A 260 23.65 -1.70 5.32
CA PRO A 260 22.49 -0.84 5.52
C PRO A 260 21.34 -1.58 6.22
N ASN A 261 20.76 -0.96 7.25
CA ASN A 261 19.57 -1.45 7.92
C ASN A 261 18.30 -0.76 7.36
N TYR A 262 17.43 -1.55 6.72
CA TYR A 262 16.17 -1.15 6.09
C TYR A 262 14.93 -1.44 6.97
N GLY A 263 15.12 -1.93 8.21
CA GLY A 263 14.05 -2.19 9.18
C GLY A 263 13.89 -3.66 9.58
N TYR A 264 13.04 -3.90 10.57
CA TYR A 264 12.91 -5.20 11.25
C TYR A 264 12.04 -6.23 10.51
N ASN A 265 11.07 -5.79 9.69
CA ASN A 265 10.20 -6.68 8.91
C ASN A 265 10.54 -6.65 7.40
N SER A 266 11.79 -6.34 7.07
CA SER A 266 12.29 -6.19 5.70
C SER A 266 13.56 -7.02 5.48
N TYR A 267 13.92 -7.17 4.21
CA TYR A 267 15.20 -7.68 3.77
C TYR A 267 16.35 -6.77 4.25
N ASN A 268 17.43 -7.36 4.76
CA ASN A 268 18.66 -6.66 5.15
C ASN A 268 19.90 -7.52 4.84
N ASP A 269 20.94 -6.91 4.29
CA ASP A 269 22.26 -7.52 4.10
C ASP A 269 22.96 -7.76 5.45
N PHE A 270 23.83 -8.78 5.47
CA PHE A 270 24.65 -9.16 6.62
C PHE A 270 25.79 -10.07 6.16
N ASN A 271 26.72 -10.38 7.08
CA ASN A 271 27.95 -11.10 6.78
C ASN A 271 28.71 -10.50 5.58
N THR A 272 28.70 -9.17 5.45
CA THR A 272 29.44 -8.42 4.43
C THR A 272 29.75 -7.01 4.92
N PHE A 273 30.76 -6.38 4.34
CA PHE A 273 31.01 -4.95 4.48
C PHE A 273 30.35 -4.18 3.33
N TYR A 274 30.18 -2.88 3.53
CA TYR A 274 29.79 -1.94 2.50
C TYR A 274 30.86 -0.85 2.33
N TYR A 275 30.98 -0.35 1.11
CA TYR A 275 31.81 0.81 0.82
C TYR A 275 30.99 2.10 0.98
N GLN A 276 31.68 3.19 1.33
CA GLN A 276 31.07 4.50 1.57
C GLN A 276 31.78 5.59 0.77
N ALA A 277 30.97 6.45 0.15
CA ALA A 277 31.41 7.74 -0.37
C ALA A 277 30.43 8.85 0.06
N SER A 278 30.90 10.09 -0.07
CA SER A 278 30.03 11.27 -0.07
C SER A 278 29.57 11.53 -1.51
N SER A 279 28.32 11.15 -1.82
CA SER A 279 27.73 11.25 -3.17
C SER A 279 26.22 11.49 -3.08
N GLY A 280 25.68 12.25 -4.02
CA GLY A 280 24.26 12.63 -4.05
C GLY A 280 23.34 11.64 -4.76
N THR A 281 23.31 10.37 -4.35
CA THR A 281 22.46 9.33 -4.97
C THR A 281 20.98 9.47 -4.61
N THR A 282 20.09 9.39 -5.60
CA THR A 282 18.63 9.51 -5.48
C THR A 282 17.89 8.18 -5.68
N GLY A 283 16.57 8.16 -5.49
CA GLY A 283 15.74 6.98 -5.74
C GLY A 283 15.67 6.63 -7.25
N GLY A 284 15.94 5.37 -7.59
CA GLY A 284 16.14 4.89 -8.97
C GLY A 284 17.60 4.56 -9.30
N SER A 285 18.56 5.15 -8.57
CA SER A 285 19.99 4.85 -8.73
C SER A 285 20.44 3.51 -8.11
N SER A 286 19.57 2.80 -7.41
CA SER A 286 19.81 1.41 -7.01
C SER A 286 20.14 0.56 -8.24
N GLY A 287 21.22 -0.22 -8.15
CA GLY A 287 21.74 -1.06 -9.23
C GLY A 287 22.70 -0.34 -10.19
N SER A 288 23.03 0.94 -9.95
CA SER A 288 24.08 1.65 -10.70
C SER A 288 25.47 1.02 -10.49
N PRO A 289 26.33 0.96 -11.53
CA PRO A 289 27.75 0.73 -11.33
C PRO A 289 28.38 1.92 -10.62
N VAL A 290 29.32 1.63 -9.72
CA VAL A 290 30.29 2.60 -9.19
C VAL A 290 31.57 2.43 -9.99
N LEU A 291 31.92 3.45 -10.77
CA LEU A 291 32.99 3.39 -11.78
C LEU A 291 34.28 4.06 -11.30
N ASN A 292 35.43 3.48 -11.64
CA ASN A 292 36.75 4.16 -11.58
C ASN A 292 37.03 4.98 -12.86
N HIS A 293 38.19 5.65 -12.95
CA HIS A 293 38.56 6.45 -14.13
C HIS A 293 38.69 5.64 -15.43
N ASP A 294 38.99 4.35 -15.34
CA ASP A 294 39.06 3.42 -16.49
C ASP A 294 37.65 3.02 -16.99
N GLY A 295 36.60 3.38 -16.25
CA GLY A 295 35.24 2.94 -16.52
C GLY A 295 34.98 1.50 -16.10
N ASP A 296 35.78 0.95 -15.20
CA ASP A 296 35.54 -0.36 -14.60
C ASP A 296 34.60 -0.22 -13.39
N ALA A 297 33.69 -1.18 -13.22
CA ALA A 297 32.83 -1.24 -12.05
C ALA A 297 33.61 -1.85 -10.88
N ILE A 298 33.68 -1.12 -9.76
CA ILE A 298 34.40 -1.50 -8.54
C ILE A 298 33.47 -1.73 -7.34
N ALA A 299 32.22 -1.26 -7.42
CA ALA A 299 31.16 -1.50 -6.44
C ALA A 299 29.77 -1.40 -7.12
N LEU A 300 28.73 -1.94 -6.46
CA LEU A 300 27.32 -1.84 -6.89
C LEU A 300 26.56 -0.88 -5.97
N ASN A 301 25.87 0.13 -6.50
CA ASN A 301 25.13 1.09 -5.67
C ASN A 301 23.84 0.49 -5.12
N ALA A 302 23.73 0.34 -3.79
CA ALA A 302 22.50 -0.08 -3.09
C ALA A 302 21.65 1.12 -2.61
N GLY A 303 21.99 2.33 -3.05
CA GLY A 303 21.27 3.56 -2.79
C GLY A 303 21.77 4.36 -1.57
N GLY A 304 20.99 5.37 -1.20
CA GLY A 304 21.27 6.26 -0.06
C GLY A 304 20.11 6.34 0.90
N LYS A 305 20.39 6.48 2.20
CA LYS A 305 19.36 6.69 3.22
C LYS A 305 18.73 8.08 3.03
N ILE A 306 17.41 8.10 2.80
CA ILE A 306 16.61 9.32 2.59
C ILE A 306 16.94 10.36 3.68
N GLY A 307 17.35 11.56 3.25
CA GLY A 307 17.75 12.65 4.14
C GLY A 307 19.23 12.64 4.59
N THR A 308 20.09 11.81 4.01
CA THR A 308 21.54 11.81 4.28
C THR A 308 22.37 11.79 2.98
N ALA A 309 23.58 12.36 3.01
CA ALA A 309 24.48 12.46 1.85
C ALA A 309 25.54 11.33 1.79
N ALA A 310 25.26 10.18 2.41
CA ALA A 310 26.18 9.05 2.52
C ALA A 310 25.57 7.78 1.88
N SER A 311 25.98 7.49 0.66
CA SER A 311 25.55 6.30 -0.10
C SER A 311 26.14 5.01 0.48
N PHE A 312 25.54 3.88 0.10
CA PHE A 312 25.99 2.53 0.43
C PHE A 312 26.29 1.79 -0.88
N TYR A 313 27.51 1.29 -1.04
CA TYR A 313 27.87 0.45 -2.18
C TYR A 313 28.28 -0.95 -1.74
N LEU A 314 27.74 -1.98 -2.38
CA LEU A 314 28.07 -3.38 -2.14
C LEU A 314 29.40 -3.74 -2.85
N PRO A 315 30.34 -4.44 -2.19
CA PRO A 315 31.55 -4.97 -2.82
C PRO A 315 31.24 -5.96 -3.95
N LEU A 316 32.09 -6.03 -4.97
CA LEU A 316 31.87 -6.92 -6.12
C LEU A 316 32.49 -8.32 -5.97
N ASP A 317 33.15 -8.65 -4.86
CA ASP A 317 33.86 -9.91 -4.66
C ASP A 317 32.95 -11.15 -4.82
N ARG A 318 31.83 -11.17 -4.09
CA ARG A 318 30.82 -12.25 -4.21
C ARG A 318 30.06 -12.17 -5.54
N VAL A 319 29.82 -10.94 -6.02
CA VAL A 319 29.14 -10.65 -7.29
C VAL A 319 29.92 -11.22 -8.47
N LYS A 320 31.25 -11.06 -8.47
CA LYS A 320 32.17 -11.56 -9.50
C LYS A 320 32.24 -13.09 -9.48
N ARG A 321 32.38 -13.73 -8.30
CA ARG A 321 32.31 -15.20 -8.18
C ARG A 321 31.01 -15.75 -8.78
N ALA A 322 29.87 -15.14 -8.44
CA ALA A 322 28.58 -15.54 -9.00
C ALA A 322 28.51 -15.30 -10.52
N PHE A 323 28.95 -14.15 -11.01
CA PHE A 323 28.99 -13.82 -12.44
C PHE A 323 29.85 -14.79 -13.25
N ASP A 324 31.07 -15.11 -12.80
CA ASP A 324 31.98 -16.00 -13.51
C ASP A 324 31.35 -17.41 -13.64
N LEU A 325 30.76 -17.95 -12.56
CA LEU A 325 30.03 -19.23 -12.57
C LEU A 325 28.80 -19.21 -13.50
N ILE A 326 27.97 -18.16 -13.43
CA ILE A 326 26.78 -18.00 -14.30
C ILE A 326 27.18 -17.89 -15.77
N ARG A 327 28.24 -17.14 -16.09
CA ARG A 327 28.80 -17.03 -17.44
C ARG A 327 29.28 -18.40 -17.95
N GLU A 328 29.79 -19.25 -17.08
CA GLU A 328 30.23 -20.61 -17.41
C GLU A 328 29.10 -21.65 -17.40
N GLY A 329 27.86 -21.24 -17.06
CA GLY A 329 26.67 -22.10 -17.08
C GLY A 329 26.56 -23.02 -15.87
N MET A 330 27.30 -22.74 -14.80
CA MET A 330 27.27 -23.49 -13.54
C MET A 330 26.27 -22.88 -12.55
N ASP A 331 25.65 -23.74 -11.73
CA ASP A 331 24.83 -23.29 -10.60
C ASP A 331 25.75 -22.61 -9.55
N VAL A 332 25.29 -21.55 -8.87
CA VAL A 332 26.08 -20.79 -7.89
C VAL A 332 25.87 -21.34 -6.47
N PRO A 333 26.82 -22.10 -5.89
CA PRO A 333 26.66 -22.59 -4.54
C PRO A 333 26.83 -21.42 -3.55
N ARG A 334 25.88 -21.31 -2.62
CA ARG A 334 25.92 -20.38 -1.48
C ARG A 334 25.82 -21.17 -0.18
N GLY A 335 26.83 -21.08 0.67
CA GLY A 335 26.94 -21.85 1.91
C GLY A 335 26.49 -21.06 3.14
N THR A 336 25.81 -21.74 4.07
CA THR A 336 25.46 -21.17 5.36
C THR A 336 25.54 -22.17 6.51
N ILE A 337 26.00 -21.71 7.66
CA ILE A 337 25.86 -22.38 8.96
C ILE A 337 24.74 -21.75 9.81
N GLN A 338 23.89 -20.92 9.19
CA GLN A 338 22.84 -20.11 9.82
C GLN A 338 23.34 -19.27 11.03
N THR A 339 24.41 -18.51 10.80
CA THR A 339 25.06 -17.64 11.79
C THR A 339 25.27 -16.25 11.22
N VAL A 340 25.00 -15.23 12.02
CA VAL A 340 25.32 -13.83 11.71
C VAL A 340 26.60 -13.46 12.45
N PHE A 341 27.57 -12.93 11.71
CA PHE A 341 28.85 -12.46 12.25
C PHE A 341 28.92 -10.93 12.20
N SER A 342 29.52 -10.33 13.22
CA SER A 342 29.88 -8.92 13.27
C SER A 342 31.40 -8.78 13.38
N TYR A 343 31.99 -7.84 12.63
CA TYR A 343 33.41 -7.52 12.73
C TYR A 343 33.63 -6.58 13.92
N LYS A 344 34.55 -6.95 14.82
CA LYS A 344 34.84 -6.21 16.05
C LYS A 344 36.31 -5.85 16.15
N PRO A 345 36.67 -4.61 16.56
CA PRO A 345 38.05 -4.18 16.65
C PRO A 345 38.81 -4.93 17.76
N PHE A 346 40.14 -4.93 17.68
CA PHE A 346 41.00 -5.67 18.61
C PHE A 346 40.87 -5.23 20.09
N ASP A 347 40.40 -4.01 20.40
CA ASP A 347 40.10 -3.61 21.77
C ASP A 347 38.75 -4.15 22.29
N GLU A 348 37.83 -4.53 21.42
CA GLU A 348 36.56 -5.14 21.80
C GLU A 348 36.67 -6.66 21.91
N VAL A 349 37.32 -7.35 20.97
CA VAL A 349 37.47 -8.82 21.05
C VAL A 349 38.34 -9.26 22.23
N ARG A 350 39.31 -8.44 22.68
CA ARG A 350 39.99 -8.64 23.97
C ARG A 350 39.06 -8.55 25.19
N ARG A 351 37.96 -7.79 25.12
CA ARG A 351 36.93 -7.74 26.18
C ARG A 351 35.99 -8.96 26.13
N LEU A 352 35.83 -9.58 24.96
CA LEU A 352 35.20 -10.90 24.80
C LEU A 352 36.12 -12.06 25.25
N GLY A 353 37.42 -11.76 25.41
CA GLY A 353 38.41 -12.65 26.01
C GLY A 353 39.36 -13.31 25.01
N VAL A 354 39.61 -12.72 23.83
CA VAL A 354 40.64 -13.24 22.91
C VAL A 354 42.02 -13.23 23.57
N ASP A 355 42.78 -14.32 23.41
CA ASP A 355 44.13 -14.41 23.97
C ASP A 355 45.14 -13.53 23.23
N SER A 356 46.13 -13.06 24.00
CA SER A 356 47.21 -12.20 23.49
C SER A 356 48.08 -12.87 22.41
N ALA A 357 48.26 -14.19 22.45
CA ALA A 357 48.96 -14.92 21.41
C ALA A 357 48.14 -15.03 20.12
N THR A 358 46.81 -15.16 20.22
CA THR A 358 45.90 -15.18 19.07
C THR A 358 45.82 -13.80 18.40
N GLU A 359 45.72 -12.70 19.16
CA GLU A 359 45.82 -11.35 18.58
C GLU A 359 47.19 -11.13 17.91
N ALA A 360 48.29 -11.55 18.54
CA ALA A 360 49.64 -11.43 17.97
C ALA A 360 49.82 -12.25 16.68
N LEU A 361 49.28 -13.47 16.62
CA LEU A 361 49.27 -14.33 15.45
C LEU A 361 48.48 -13.73 14.28
N VAL A 362 47.27 -13.23 14.56
CA VAL A 362 46.43 -12.60 13.53
C VAL A 362 47.12 -11.34 12.97
N ARG A 363 47.69 -10.51 13.84
CA ARG A 363 48.45 -9.30 13.43
C ARG A 363 49.73 -9.61 12.66
N SER A 364 50.41 -10.72 12.96
CA SER A 364 51.62 -11.11 12.22
C SER A 364 51.30 -11.69 10.84
N SER A 365 50.16 -12.38 10.71
CA SER A 365 49.67 -12.94 9.45
C SER A 365 49.03 -11.87 8.56
N PHE A 366 48.32 -10.91 9.16
CA PHE A 366 47.59 -9.85 8.45
C PHE A 366 47.90 -8.46 9.06
N PRO A 367 49.02 -7.82 8.70
CA PRO A 367 49.46 -6.56 9.34
C PRO A 367 48.53 -5.34 9.14
N LEU A 368 47.59 -5.41 8.19
CA LEU A 368 46.58 -4.38 7.94
C LEU A 368 45.27 -4.61 8.71
N GLU A 369 45.14 -5.72 9.44
CA GLU A 369 43.93 -5.99 10.22
C GLU A 369 43.84 -5.20 11.51
N ILE A 370 42.61 -4.86 11.88
CA ILE A 370 42.29 -4.05 13.06
C ILE A 370 41.25 -4.71 13.98
N GLY A 371 40.81 -5.93 13.65
CA GLY A 371 39.73 -6.66 14.32
C GLY A 371 39.54 -8.08 13.78
N MET A 372 38.51 -8.76 14.28
CA MET A 372 38.16 -10.15 13.95
C MET A 372 36.63 -10.32 13.81
N LEU A 373 36.19 -11.43 13.20
CA LEU A 373 34.78 -11.79 13.15
C LEU A 373 34.31 -12.38 14.49
N THR A 374 33.10 -12.02 14.90
CA THR A 374 32.47 -12.49 16.13
C THR A 374 31.02 -12.88 15.89
N VAL A 375 30.55 -13.93 16.54
CA VAL A 375 29.14 -14.36 16.44
C VAL A 375 28.25 -13.30 17.09
N ALA A 376 27.32 -12.76 16.30
CA ALA A 376 26.30 -11.83 16.76
C ALA A 376 25.02 -12.57 17.17
N GLU A 377 24.56 -13.50 16.33
CA GLU A 377 23.40 -14.36 16.58
C GLU A 377 23.49 -15.67 15.77
N THR A 378 22.85 -16.71 16.28
CA THR A 378 22.63 -18.01 15.60
C THR A 378 21.13 -18.22 15.42
N ILE A 379 20.72 -18.81 14.28
CA ILE A 379 19.29 -19.03 14.02
C ILE A 379 18.82 -20.29 14.78
N PRO A 380 17.65 -20.25 15.46
CA PRO A 380 17.06 -21.43 16.09
C PRO A 380 16.96 -22.62 15.14
N ASP A 381 17.31 -23.80 15.64
CA ASP A 381 17.41 -25.08 14.92
C ASP A 381 18.39 -25.10 13.71
N GLY A 382 19.14 -24.02 13.46
CA GLY A 382 20.18 -23.95 12.43
C GLY A 382 21.43 -24.80 12.78
N PRO A 383 22.32 -25.09 11.82
CA PRO A 383 23.46 -26.01 12.02
C PRO A 383 24.39 -25.65 13.18
N SER A 384 24.63 -24.37 13.42
CA SER A 384 25.48 -23.89 14.52
C SER A 384 24.74 -23.60 15.82
N SER A 385 23.40 -23.70 15.85
CA SER A 385 22.53 -23.17 16.92
C SER A 385 22.90 -23.62 18.34
N ASN A 386 23.29 -24.89 18.48
CA ASN A 386 23.70 -25.51 19.75
C ASN A 386 25.23 -25.55 19.95
N MET A 387 25.99 -24.97 19.02
CA MET A 387 27.46 -25.00 18.99
C MET A 387 28.05 -23.60 19.24
N LEU A 388 27.64 -22.62 18.44
CA LEU A 388 28.11 -21.23 18.52
C LEU A 388 27.19 -20.37 19.40
N GLN A 389 27.76 -19.37 20.06
CA GLN A 389 27.08 -18.47 21.00
C GLN A 389 27.45 -17.01 20.73
N PRO A 390 26.53 -16.04 20.93
CA PRO A 390 26.84 -14.62 20.80
C PRO A 390 28.05 -14.21 21.64
N GLY A 391 29.05 -13.59 21.01
CA GLY A 391 30.33 -13.22 21.63
C GLY A 391 31.49 -14.19 21.36
N ASP A 392 31.25 -15.37 20.78
CA ASP A 392 32.34 -16.21 20.25
C ASP A 392 33.14 -15.48 19.19
N VAL A 393 34.47 -15.52 19.27
CA VAL A 393 35.35 -14.91 18.27
C VAL A 393 35.89 -15.98 17.33
N LEU A 394 35.66 -15.83 16.02
CA LEU A 394 36.15 -16.77 15.02
C LEU A 394 37.66 -16.57 14.82
N VAL A 395 38.41 -17.67 14.94
CA VAL A 395 39.87 -17.69 14.73
C VAL A 395 40.21 -18.43 13.45
N ARG A 396 39.68 -19.65 13.25
CA ARG A 396 39.93 -20.46 12.05
C ARG A 396 38.70 -21.13 11.46
N VAL A 397 38.80 -21.42 10.16
CA VAL A 397 37.94 -22.38 9.45
C VAL A 397 38.84 -23.34 8.67
N ASN A 398 38.65 -24.65 8.84
CA ASN A 398 39.46 -25.71 8.21
C ASN A 398 40.99 -25.54 8.40
N GLY A 399 41.42 -24.91 9.49
CA GLY A 399 42.82 -24.60 9.77
C GLY A 399 43.35 -23.29 9.17
N GLU A 400 42.59 -22.57 8.35
CA GLU A 400 42.95 -21.24 7.82
C GLU A 400 42.51 -20.13 8.79
N LEU A 401 43.30 -19.04 8.93
CA LEU A 401 42.94 -17.89 9.78
C LEU A 401 41.91 -16.98 9.10
N ILE A 402 40.79 -16.68 9.76
CA ILE A 402 39.65 -15.97 9.14
C ILE A 402 39.26 -14.71 9.93
N THR A 403 39.62 -13.54 9.39
CA THR A 403 39.32 -12.20 9.96
C THR A 403 38.19 -11.45 9.24
N ARG A 404 37.82 -11.87 8.03
CA ARG A 404 36.95 -11.14 7.10
C ARG A 404 35.87 -12.04 6.50
N PHE A 405 34.78 -11.41 6.05
CA PHE A 405 33.62 -12.12 5.50
C PHE A 405 33.91 -12.85 4.18
N VAL A 406 34.60 -12.21 3.22
CA VAL A 406 34.81 -12.80 1.88
C VAL A 406 35.58 -14.15 1.93
N PRO A 407 36.65 -14.32 2.73
CA PRO A 407 37.27 -15.63 2.97
C PRO A 407 36.33 -16.64 3.66
N LEU A 408 35.60 -16.22 4.70
CA LEU A 408 34.62 -17.09 5.39
C LEU A 408 33.58 -17.63 4.40
N GLU A 409 32.99 -16.77 3.59
CA GLU A 409 32.01 -17.16 2.58
C GLU A 409 32.60 -17.93 1.41
N ALA A 410 33.89 -17.78 1.09
CA ALA A 410 34.54 -18.65 0.10
C ALA A 410 34.55 -20.10 0.62
N ILE A 411 35.08 -20.32 1.83
CA ILE A 411 35.16 -21.65 2.43
C ILE A 411 33.76 -22.25 2.64
N LEU A 412 32.77 -21.46 3.05
CA LEU A 412 31.39 -21.94 3.19
C LEU A 412 30.74 -22.28 1.84
N ASP A 413 30.81 -21.39 0.84
CA ASP A 413 30.21 -21.63 -0.48
C ASP A 413 30.88 -22.82 -1.21
N ASP A 414 32.17 -23.08 -0.96
CA ASP A 414 32.91 -24.20 -1.55
C ASP A 414 32.70 -25.54 -0.79
N ASN A 415 32.05 -25.51 0.39
CA ASN A 415 31.77 -26.70 1.23
C ASN A 415 30.28 -26.98 1.42
N VAL A 416 29.39 -26.45 0.57
CA VAL A 416 27.93 -26.72 0.62
C VAL A 416 27.63 -28.23 0.70
N GLY A 417 26.92 -28.63 1.75
CA GLY A 417 26.54 -30.02 2.03
C GLY A 417 27.53 -30.81 2.89
N ASN A 418 28.79 -30.36 2.98
CA ASN A 418 29.89 -30.97 3.74
C ASN A 418 29.97 -30.39 5.18
N GLU A 419 30.94 -30.85 5.97
CA GLU A 419 31.30 -30.26 7.26
C GLU A 419 32.53 -29.36 7.14
N VAL A 420 32.53 -28.24 7.87
CA VAL A 420 33.71 -27.40 8.12
C VAL A 420 34.08 -27.43 9.59
N GLU A 421 35.37 -27.34 9.89
CA GLU A 421 35.91 -27.27 11.25
C GLU A 421 36.12 -25.80 11.64
N LEU A 422 35.37 -25.31 12.62
CA LEU A 422 35.45 -23.95 13.14
C LEU A 422 36.26 -23.95 14.44
N GLU A 423 37.32 -23.14 14.51
CA GLU A 423 37.98 -22.79 15.79
C GLU A 423 37.50 -21.41 16.22
N VAL A 424 36.90 -21.35 17.42
CA VAL A 424 36.45 -20.09 18.05
C VAL A 424 37.06 -19.92 19.43
N GLU A 425 37.29 -18.69 19.86
CA GLU A 425 37.60 -18.39 21.25
C GLU A 425 36.36 -17.90 22.01
N ARG A 426 36.00 -18.63 23.06
CA ARG A 426 34.89 -18.33 23.98
C ARG A 426 35.46 -17.99 25.35
N SER A 427 35.51 -16.70 25.69
CA SER A 427 35.96 -16.20 27.01
C SER A 427 37.35 -16.73 27.43
N GLY A 428 38.35 -16.62 26.55
CA GLY A 428 39.74 -17.04 26.84
C GLY A 428 39.97 -18.54 26.73
N LYS A 429 39.10 -19.27 26.03
CA LYS A 429 39.27 -20.71 25.75
C LYS A 429 39.04 -20.99 24.27
N PRO A 430 39.98 -21.61 23.55
CA PRO A 430 39.73 -22.13 22.21
C PRO A 430 38.75 -23.31 22.29
N VAL A 431 37.80 -23.35 21.36
CA VAL A 431 36.81 -24.41 21.21
C VAL A 431 36.65 -24.73 19.73
N THR A 432 36.71 -26.02 19.38
CA THR A 432 36.59 -26.50 18.00
C THR A 432 35.24 -27.18 17.80
N TYR A 433 34.53 -26.82 16.73
CA TYR A 433 33.26 -27.45 16.34
C TYR A 433 33.30 -27.91 14.88
N LYS A 434 32.69 -29.07 14.59
CA LYS A 434 32.38 -29.46 13.21
C LYS A 434 30.95 -29.09 12.90
N VAL A 435 30.77 -28.23 11.90
CA VAL A 435 29.46 -27.67 11.54
C VAL A 435 29.18 -28.02 10.09
N ARG A 436 28.02 -28.63 9.85
CA ARG A 436 27.57 -28.92 8.49
C ARG A 436 27.11 -27.65 7.79
N VAL A 437 27.68 -27.36 6.63
CA VAL A 437 27.26 -26.23 5.78
C VAL A 437 26.02 -26.64 5.00
N GLN A 438 24.94 -25.86 5.13
CA GLN A 438 23.72 -25.99 4.35
C GLN A 438 23.79 -25.13 3.09
N ASP A 439 23.06 -25.55 2.05
CA ASP A 439 22.75 -24.69 0.92
C ASP A 439 21.79 -23.57 1.38
N LEU A 440 22.23 -22.33 1.18
CA LEU A 440 21.49 -21.12 1.54
C LEU A 440 20.26 -20.90 0.64
N HIS A 441 20.25 -21.44 -0.58
CA HIS A 441 19.07 -21.40 -1.46
C HIS A 441 17.95 -22.31 -0.90
N SER A 442 18.28 -23.48 -0.35
CA SER A 442 17.32 -24.42 0.24
C SER A 442 16.52 -23.88 1.43
N VAL A 443 17.06 -22.91 2.18
CA VAL A 443 16.38 -22.21 3.30
C VAL A 443 15.75 -20.87 2.89
N THR A 444 15.70 -20.60 1.58
CA THR A 444 15.13 -19.38 0.99
C THR A 444 13.91 -19.76 0.13
N PRO A 445 12.77 -19.06 0.22
CA PRO A 445 11.55 -19.51 -0.43
C PRO A 445 11.68 -19.42 -1.95
N SER A 446 11.28 -20.52 -2.61
CA SER A 446 11.23 -20.71 -4.06
C SER A 446 9.84 -21.14 -4.56
N ARG A 447 8.85 -21.21 -3.67
CA ARG A 447 7.48 -21.62 -3.97
C ARG A 447 6.47 -20.95 -3.05
N PHE A 448 5.23 -20.82 -3.50
CA PHE A 448 4.09 -20.37 -2.71
C PHE A 448 2.80 -21.08 -3.13
N VAL A 449 1.83 -21.09 -2.23
CA VAL A 449 0.44 -21.50 -2.49
C VAL A 449 -0.44 -20.25 -2.57
N GLU A 450 -1.33 -20.20 -3.55
CA GLU A 450 -2.49 -19.31 -3.54
C GLU A 450 -3.76 -20.12 -3.23
N ILE A 451 -4.60 -19.65 -2.31
CA ILE A 451 -5.91 -20.24 -2.02
C ILE A 451 -6.85 -19.18 -1.45
N GLY A 452 -8.06 -19.05 -2.00
CA GLY A 452 -9.01 -18.02 -1.59
C GLY A 452 -8.45 -16.59 -1.62
N GLY A 453 -7.51 -16.34 -2.54
CA GLY A 453 -6.79 -15.07 -2.70
C GLY A 453 -5.63 -14.84 -1.72
N ALA A 454 -5.45 -15.69 -0.71
CA ALA A 454 -4.29 -15.64 0.19
C ALA A 454 -3.02 -16.12 -0.54
N VAL A 455 -1.85 -15.61 -0.16
CA VAL A 455 -0.54 -16.09 -0.64
C VAL A 455 0.30 -16.54 0.56
N ILE A 456 0.74 -17.81 0.54
CA ILE A 456 1.47 -18.46 1.63
C ILE A 456 2.78 -19.04 1.09
N ASN A 457 3.93 -18.62 1.64
CA ASN A 457 5.25 -19.15 1.29
C ASN A 457 5.97 -19.72 2.52
N PRO A 458 7.05 -20.53 2.37
CA PRO A 458 7.89 -20.93 3.50
C PRO A 458 8.57 -19.70 4.13
N LEU A 459 8.66 -19.64 5.45
CA LEU A 459 9.32 -18.54 6.17
C LEU A 459 10.79 -18.44 5.73
N SER A 460 11.19 -17.27 5.22
CA SER A 460 12.54 -17.07 4.68
C SER A 460 13.60 -16.99 5.77
N TYR A 461 14.84 -17.37 5.44
CA TYR A 461 16.02 -17.14 6.27
C TYR A 461 16.15 -15.67 6.75
N GLN A 462 15.75 -14.70 5.93
CA GLN A 462 15.71 -13.27 6.29
C GLN A 462 14.71 -12.96 7.42
N GLN A 463 13.46 -13.45 7.34
CA GLN A 463 12.47 -13.24 8.41
C GLN A 463 12.70 -14.15 9.63
N ALA A 464 13.20 -15.36 9.41
CA ALA A 464 13.64 -16.31 10.44
C ALA A 464 14.73 -15.71 11.33
N ARG A 465 15.75 -15.07 10.73
CA ARG A 465 16.74 -14.23 11.43
C ARG A 465 16.05 -13.15 12.25
N ASN A 466 15.34 -12.23 11.58
CA ASN A 466 14.79 -11.04 12.24
C ASN A 466 13.96 -11.40 13.47
N HIS A 467 13.09 -12.41 13.37
CA HIS A 467 12.17 -12.78 14.44
C HIS A 467 12.71 -13.87 15.39
N ALA A 468 13.96 -14.32 15.25
CA ALA A 468 14.53 -15.46 15.98
C ALA A 468 13.59 -16.68 15.94
N MET A 469 13.44 -17.26 14.74
CA MET A 469 12.62 -18.43 14.42
C MET A 469 13.35 -19.32 13.41
N SER A 470 12.97 -20.58 13.32
CA SER A 470 13.50 -21.55 12.37
C SER A 470 12.89 -21.33 10.96
N PRO A 471 13.66 -21.37 9.85
CA PRO A 471 13.11 -21.20 8.50
C PRO A 471 12.11 -22.29 8.08
N GLY A 472 11.34 -22.02 7.02
CA GLY A 472 10.52 -23.02 6.32
C GLY A 472 9.04 -23.14 6.74
N ALA A 473 8.68 -22.69 7.94
CA ALA A 473 7.30 -22.73 8.44
C ALA A 473 6.31 -21.95 7.55
N PRO A 474 5.01 -22.33 7.43
CA PRO A 474 4.08 -21.66 6.52
C PRO A 474 3.78 -20.22 6.96
N TYR A 475 4.25 -19.25 6.16
CA TYR A 475 4.15 -17.81 6.41
C TYR A 475 3.14 -17.15 5.45
N VAL A 476 2.22 -16.37 6.02
CA VAL A 476 1.18 -15.64 5.29
C VAL A 476 1.75 -14.31 4.76
N ALA A 477 2.09 -14.28 3.47
CA ALA A 477 2.60 -13.10 2.77
C ALA A 477 1.47 -12.13 2.38
N ASP A 478 0.31 -12.68 2.04
CA ASP A 478 -0.97 -11.99 1.85
C ASP A 478 -2.09 -12.83 2.49
N PRO A 479 -2.93 -12.29 3.40
CA PRO A 479 -4.08 -13.03 3.90
C PRO A 479 -5.21 -13.19 2.87
N GLY A 480 -5.26 -12.34 1.83
CA GLY A 480 -6.32 -12.38 0.81
C GLY A 480 -7.73 -12.37 1.39
N TYR A 481 -8.71 -12.86 0.63
CA TYR A 481 -10.10 -12.94 1.10
C TYR A 481 -10.28 -14.02 2.19
N PHE A 482 -9.69 -15.20 1.97
CA PHE A 482 -9.84 -16.40 2.81
C PHE A 482 -9.35 -16.23 4.25
N LEU A 483 -8.16 -15.68 4.48
CA LEU A 483 -7.60 -15.55 5.84
C LEU A 483 -8.03 -14.23 6.51
N GLN A 484 -8.21 -13.15 5.74
CA GLN A 484 -8.58 -11.83 6.29
C GLN A 484 -9.96 -11.85 6.95
N ARG A 485 -10.96 -12.53 6.38
CA ARG A 485 -12.30 -12.66 7.00
C ARG A 485 -12.24 -13.34 8.38
N SER A 486 -11.32 -14.28 8.55
CA SER A 486 -11.03 -14.96 9.81
C SER A 486 -9.86 -14.36 10.58
N ARG A 487 -9.53 -13.08 10.36
CA ARG A 487 -8.61 -12.26 11.19
C ARG A 487 -7.17 -12.75 11.25
N ILE A 488 -6.80 -13.67 10.37
CA ILE A 488 -5.42 -14.08 10.16
C ILE A 488 -4.81 -13.05 9.20
N GLU A 489 -3.83 -12.29 9.69
CA GLU A 489 -3.21 -11.16 9.00
C GLU A 489 -1.89 -11.55 8.32
N ARG A 490 -1.36 -10.65 7.47
CA ARG A 490 0.01 -10.73 6.95
C ARG A 490 1.02 -10.88 8.09
N GLY A 491 2.00 -11.76 7.92
CA GLY A 491 2.99 -12.07 8.94
C GLY A 491 2.50 -13.06 10.02
N ALA A 492 1.41 -13.78 9.76
CA ALA A 492 1.04 -14.97 10.53
C ALA A 492 1.87 -16.19 10.11
N ILE A 493 2.19 -17.05 11.07
CA ILE A 493 2.78 -18.38 10.88
C ILE A 493 1.73 -19.43 11.26
N ILE A 494 1.42 -20.37 10.37
CA ILE A 494 0.38 -21.39 10.57
C ILE A 494 1.00 -22.66 11.18
N HIS A 495 0.59 -22.99 12.40
CA HIS A 495 1.14 -24.09 13.20
C HIS A 495 0.38 -25.41 13.02
N SER A 496 -0.94 -25.34 12.84
CA SER A 496 -1.77 -26.52 12.59
C SER A 496 -3.14 -26.17 12.00
N VAL A 497 -3.73 -27.11 11.26
CA VAL A 497 -5.11 -27.04 10.74
C VAL A 497 -5.89 -28.25 11.26
N ASN A 498 -7.03 -28.03 11.92
CA ASN A 498 -7.81 -29.06 12.64
C ASN A 498 -6.97 -29.93 13.59
N GLY A 499 -5.92 -29.35 14.18
CA GLY A 499 -4.97 -30.05 15.08
C GLY A 499 -3.87 -30.84 14.35
N VAL A 500 -3.95 -31.02 13.03
CA VAL A 500 -2.85 -31.57 12.22
C VAL A 500 -1.76 -30.50 12.10
N LYS A 501 -0.57 -30.78 12.66
CA LYS A 501 0.58 -29.87 12.61
C LYS A 501 1.01 -29.61 11.17
N THR A 502 1.37 -28.37 10.85
CA THR A 502 1.84 -27.94 9.54
C THR A 502 3.25 -27.34 9.66
N PRO A 503 4.30 -28.18 9.80
CA PRO A 503 5.68 -27.69 9.98
C PRO A 503 6.24 -27.01 8.72
N ASP A 504 5.66 -27.32 7.56
CA ASP A 504 6.09 -26.83 6.25
C ASP A 504 4.89 -26.59 5.32
N LEU A 505 5.16 -25.92 4.19
CA LEU A 505 4.13 -25.60 3.19
C LEU A 505 3.59 -26.84 2.47
N GLU A 506 4.35 -27.96 2.37
CA GLU A 506 3.84 -29.19 1.75
C GLU A 506 2.70 -29.79 2.57
N THR A 507 2.89 -29.87 3.89
CA THR A 507 1.92 -30.42 4.83
C THR A 507 0.65 -29.57 4.85
N LEU A 508 0.78 -28.24 4.85
CA LEU A 508 -0.36 -27.33 4.74
C LEU A 508 -1.10 -27.48 3.40
N LYS A 509 -0.36 -27.48 2.28
CA LYS A 509 -0.91 -27.66 0.93
C LYS A 509 -1.67 -28.98 0.79
N ASN A 510 -1.07 -30.09 1.23
CA ASN A 510 -1.65 -31.42 1.10
C ASN A 510 -2.85 -31.63 2.02
N TYR A 511 -2.91 -30.95 3.18
CA TYR A 511 -4.14 -30.86 3.96
C TYR A 511 -5.23 -30.06 3.20
N LEU A 512 -4.92 -28.83 2.78
CA LEU A 512 -5.90 -27.95 2.10
C LEU A 512 -6.39 -28.52 0.76
N LYS A 513 -5.60 -29.32 0.06
CA LYS A 513 -6.03 -30.01 -1.19
C LYS A 513 -7.22 -30.93 -0.97
N GLN A 514 -7.36 -31.50 0.24
CA GLN A 514 -8.48 -32.37 0.62
C GLN A 514 -9.73 -31.60 1.06
N CYS A 515 -9.62 -30.30 1.36
CA CYS A 515 -10.76 -29.48 1.74
C CYS A 515 -11.61 -29.10 0.52
N LYS A 516 -12.93 -29.20 0.68
CA LYS A 516 -13.95 -28.67 -0.24
C LYS A 516 -14.06 -27.14 -0.13
N ASP A 517 -14.84 -26.53 -1.01
CA ASP A 517 -15.28 -25.14 -0.82
C ASP A 517 -16.15 -25.04 0.45
N ARG A 518 -16.04 -23.93 1.18
CA ARG A 518 -16.75 -23.64 2.45
C ARG A 518 -16.48 -24.57 3.63
N ASP A 519 -15.57 -25.54 3.52
CA ASP A 519 -15.13 -26.37 4.64
C ASP A 519 -14.63 -25.53 5.82
N ARG A 520 -15.06 -25.91 7.03
CA ARG A 520 -14.70 -25.24 8.29
C ARG A 520 -13.45 -25.87 8.89
N VAL A 521 -12.38 -25.10 8.96
CA VAL A 521 -11.10 -25.53 9.53
C VAL A 521 -10.67 -24.62 10.69
N VAL A 522 -10.26 -25.23 11.80
CA VAL A 522 -9.68 -24.55 12.97
C VAL A 522 -8.20 -24.36 12.71
N VAL A 523 -7.77 -23.10 12.53
CA VAL A 523 -6.37 -22.77 12.26
C VAL A 523 -5.71 -22.23 13.53
N LYS A 524 -4.62 -22.86 13.94
CA LYS A 524 -3.72 -22.32 14.97
C LYS A 524 -2.58 -21.55 14.30
N PHE A 525 -2.31 -20.34 14.77
CA PHE A 525 -1.27 -19.48 14.24
C PHE A 525 -0.64 -18.60 15.33
N SER A 526 0.47 -17.93 15.01
CA SER A 526 0.98 -16.77 15.77
C SER A 526 1.43 -15.69 14.80
N LYS A 527 1.64 -14.45 15.27
CA LYS A 527 2.24 -13.40 14.43
C LYS A 527 3.76 -13.38 14.64
N LEU A 528 4.54 -13.00 13.62
CA LEU A 528 5.99 -12.84 13.74
C LEU A 528 6.41 -11.86 14.86
N THR A 529 5.67 -10.77 15.03
CA THR A 529 5.89 -9.75 16.06
C THR A 529 5.24 -10.07 17.41
N ASP A 530 4.35 -11.05 17.46
CA ASP A 530 3.56 -11.44 18.63
C ASP A 530 3.36 -12.95 18.59
N LYS A 531 4.34 -13.65 19.18
CA LYS A 531 4.47 -15.11 19.20
C LYS A 531 3.42 -15.83 20.06
N SER A 532 2.38 -15.13 20.53
CA SER A 532 1.24 -15.79 21.20
C SER A 532 0.46 -16.68 20.23
N GLU A 533 0.11 -17.89 20.68
CA GLU A 533 -0.76 -18.78 19.91
C GLU A 533 -2.19 -18.21 19.88
N LYS A 534 -2.77 -18.17 18.68
CA LYS A 534 -4.13 -17.72 18.39
C LYS A 534 -4.84 -18.79 17.58
N VAL A 535 -6.14 -18.87 17.76
CA VAL A 535 -7.00 -19.90 17.16
C VAL A 535 -8.20 -19.22 16.54
N GLU A 536 -8.39 -19.40 15.24
CA GLU A 536 -9.52 -18.83 14.49
C GLU A 536 -10.17 -19.92 13.64
N VAL A 537 -11.47 -19.78 13.37
CA VAL A 537 -12.20 -20.68 12.46
C VAL A 537 -12.22 -20.06 11.08
N VAL A 538 -11.71 -20.80 10.10
CA VAL A 538 -11.57 -20.35 8.71
C VAL A 538 -12.48 -21.20 7.82
N HIS A 539 -13.17 -20.52 6.90
CA HIS A 539 -14.00 -21.15 5.87
C HIS A 539 -13.20 -21.16 4.56
N VAL A 540 -12.82 -22.34 4.07
CA VAL A 540 -12.06 -22.50 2.83
C VAL A 540 -12.80 -21.86 1.64
N ASP A 541 -12.09 -21.09 0.81
CA ASP A 541 -12.63 -20.59 -0.47
C ASP A 541 -11.86 -21.20 -1.65
N ARG A 542 -12.61 -21.76 -2.59
CA ARG A 542 -12.16 -22.26 -3.89
C ARG A 542 -13.02 -21.73 -5.04
N ARG A 543 -14.11 -21.01 -4.73
CA ARG A 543 -15.07 -20.45 -5.71
C ARG A 543 -14.64 -19.09 -6.24
N TRP A 544 -14.28 -18.13 -5.37
CA TRP A 544 -13.91 -16.78 -5.84
C TRP A 544 -12.52 -16.75 -6.46
N PHE A 545 -11.58 -17.48 -5.86
CA PHE A 545 -10.17 -17.55 -6.28
C PHE A 545 -9.74 -19.00 -6.51
N PRO A 546 -8.89 -19.26 -7.53
CA PRO A 546 -8.34 -20.60 -7.74
C PRO A 546 -7.42 -21.00 -6.57
N PHE A 547 -7.27 -22.31 -6.37
CA PHE A 547 -6.16 -22.86 -5.58
C PHE A 547 -5.06 -23.30 -6.54
N CYS A 548 -3.86 -22.71 -6.40
CA CYS A 548 -2.66 -23.17 -7.08
C CYS A 548 -1.44 -23.25 -6.15
N GLU A 549 -0.43 -23.98 -6.59
CA GLU A 549 0.95 -23.83 -6.13
C GLU A 549 1.77 -23.27 -7.28
N CYS A 550 2.61 -22.27 -7.00
CA CYS A 550 3.56 -21.71 -7.93
C CYS A 550 4.99 -22.00 -7.46
N VAL A 551 5.80 -22.61 -8.32
CA VAL A 551 7.21 -22.94 -8.06
C VAL A 551 8.10 -22.15 -9.03
N ARG A 552 9.18 -21.57 -8.50
CA ARG A 552 10.15 -20.78 -9.26
C ARG A 552 11.05 -21.70 -10.10
N ASP A 553 11.27 -21.31 -11.35
CA ASP A 553 12.23 -21.90 -12.27
C ASP A 553 13.31 -20.85 -12.54
N ASP A 554 14.46 -21.00 -11.90
CA ASP A 554 15.57 -20.06 -11.99
C ASP A 554 16.40 -20.22 -13.28
N LYS A 555 16.15 -21.27 -14.09
CA LYS A 555 16.82 -21.46 -15.40
C LYS A 555 16.02 -20.80 -16.53
N LEU A 556 14.70 -20.75 -16.42
CA LEU A 556 13.83 -19.99 -17.32
C LEU A 556 13.53 -18.56 -16.81
N GLY A 557 13.88 -18.23 -15.57
CA GLY A 557 13.46 -16.99 -14.91
C GLY A 557 11.94 -16.87 -14.76
N THR A 558 11.25 -17.99 -14.55
CA THR A 558 9.79 -18.06 -14.53
C THR A 558 9.22 -18.67 -13.25
N TRP A 559 7.89 -18.77 -13.19
CA TRP A 559 7.16 -19.43 -12.14
C TRP A 559 6.12 -20.33 -12.80
N HIS A 560 6.17 -21.62 -12.51
CA HIS A 560 5.21 -22.63 -13.00
C HIS A 560 4.12 -22.78 -11.96
N CYS A 561 2.86 -22.52 -12.34
CA CYS A 561 1.72 -22.55 -11.42
C CYS A 561 0.75 -23.71 -11.73
N GLU A 562 0.82 -24.79 -10.95
CA GLU A 562 -0.14 -25.90 -11.03
C GLU A 562 -1.44 -25.51 -10.28
N ARG A 563 -2.61 -25.70 -10.91
CA ARG A 563 -3.90 -25.50 -10.24
C ARG A 563 -4.44 -26.82 -9.73
N PHE A 564 -4.96 -26.81 -8.50
CA PHE A 564 -5.59 -27.99 -7.91
C PHE A 564 -7.11 -27.90 -8.04
N SER A 565 -7.69 -28.84 -8.78
CA SER A 565 -9.14 -29.11 -8.77
C SER A 565 -9.66 -29.30 -7.34
N PRO A 566 -10.92 -28.93 -7.05
CA PRO A 566 -11.58 -29.36 -5.82
C PRO A 566 -11.61 -30.90 -5.73
N PRO A 567 -11.75 -31.48 -4.51
CA PRO A 567 -11.98 -32.90 -4.36
C PRO A 567 -13.20 -33.31 -5.20
N ILE A 568 -13.08 -34.39 -5.99
CA ILE A 568 -14.21 -34.92 -6.74
C ILE A 568 -15.20 -35.50 -5.74
N ASP A 569 -16.40 -34.94 -5.68
CA ASP A 569 -17.47 -35.53 -4.89
C ASP A 569 -17.93 -36.84 -5.52
N LYS A 570 -17.79 -37.93 -4.76
CA LYS A 570 -18.45 -39.21 -5.06
C LYS A 570 -19.89 -39.25 -4.51
N SER A 571 -20.36 -38.11 -4.00
CA SER A 571 -21.72 -37.86 -3.51
C SER A 571 -22.56 -37.08 -4.52
N ASP A 572 -21.91 -36.31 -5.41
CA ASP A 572 -22.55 -35.48 -6.44
C ASP A 572 -22.93 -36.33 -7.67
N ASP A 573 -23.80 -37.34 -7.44
CA ASP A 573 -24.90 -37.53 -8.38
C ASP A 573 -25.74 -36.23 -8.37
N ASP A 574 -26.36 -35.86 -9.49
CA ASP A 574 -27.19 -34.63 -9.64
C ASP A 574 -28.38 -34.51 -8.66
N ASN A 575 -28.59 -35.52 -7.80
CA ASN A 575 -29.61 -35.57 -6.76
C ASN A 575 -29.30 -34.70 -5.52
N ASP A 576 -28.04 -34.50 -5.10
CA ASP A 576 -27.77 -33.85 -3.80
C ASP A 576 -28.01 -32.32 -3.82
N ARG A 577 -28.08 -31.73 -5.01
CA ARG A 577 -28.61 -30.36 -5.22
C ARG A 577 -30.10 -30.23 -4.84
N ASN A 578 -30.83 -31.35 -4.78
CA ASN A 578 -32.24 -31.45 -4.43
C ASN A 578 -32.51 -32.26 -3.14
N SER A 579 -31.48 -32.67 -2.38
CA SER A 579 -31.70 -33.56 -1.24
C SER A 579 -32.51 -32.89 -0.12
N ALA A 580 -33.45 -33.66 0.43
CA ALA A 580 -34.28 -33.20 1.54
C ALA A 580 -33.50 -33.09 2.86
N ASP A 581 -32.33 -33.73 2.95
CA ASP A 581 -31.71 -34.19 4.21
C ASP A 581 -30.46 -33.41 4.65
N LYS A 582 -30.36 -32.12 4.28
CA LYS A 582 -29.40 -31.19 4.89
C LYS A 582 -29.62 -31.14 6.41
N LYS A 583 -28.74 -31.82 7.15
CA LYS A 583 -28.81 -31.91 8.62
C LYS A 583 -28.65 -30.52 9.25
N PRO A 584 -29.37 -30.22 10.36
CA PRO A 584 -29.17 -28.97 11.10
C PRO A 584 -27.72 -28.78 11.55
N ILE A 585 -27.23 -27.55 11.46
CA ILE A 585 -25.92 -27.13 12.02
C ILE A 585 -25.99 -27.09 13.56
N GLY A 586 -27.18 -26.86 14.12
CA GLY A 586 -27.47 -26.95 15.55
C GLY A 586 -28.93 -26.58 15.85
N SER A 587 -29.22 -26.28 17.12
CA SER A 587 -30.46 -25.59 17.54
C SER A 587 -30.18 -24.76 18.79
N THR A 588 -30.77 -23.56 18.91
CA THR A 588 -30.54 -22.62 20.02
C THR A 588 -31.84 -22.00 20.53
N THR A 589 -31.82 -21.39 21.72
CA THR A 589 -32.87 -20.47 22.18
C THR A 589 -32.68 -19.07 21.57
N THR A 590 -33.67 -18.20 21.74
CA THR A 590 -33.50 -16.76 21.48
C THR A 590 -32.55 -16.09 22.49
N LEU A 591 -32.13 -14.87 22.18
CA LEU A 591 -31.52 -13.97 23.17
C LEU A 591 -32.54 -13.64 24.28
N PRO A 592 -32.10 -13.43 25.54
CA PRO A 592 -32.97 -13.02 26.63
C PRO A 592 -33.31 -11.53 26.53
N GLY A 593 -34.60 -11.21 26.41
CA GLY A 593 -35.07 -9.82 26.42
C GLY A 593 -35.28 -9.27 27.83
N LYS A 594 -34.95 -8.00 28.03
CA LYS A 594 -35.09 -7.26 29.30
C LYS A 594 -36.51 -6.76 29.56
N ASN A 595 -37.37 -6.77 28.53
CA ASN A 595 -38.77 -6.34 28.55
C ASN A 595 -39.62 -7.18 27.54
N PRO A 596 -40.96 -7.04 27.49
CA PRO A 596 -41.80 -7.83 26.59
C PRO A 596 -41.47 -7.63 25.09
N VAL A 597 -41.18 -6.38 24.68
CA VAL A 597 -40.89 -6.02 23.27
C VAL A 597 -39.61 -6.71 22.79
N GLU A 598 -38.53 -6.64 23.58
CA GLU A 598 -37.30 -7.37 23.32
C GLU A 598 -37.54 -8.89 23.24
N ASN A 599 -38.33 -9.47 24.15
CA ASN A 599 -38.60 -10.92 24.13
C ASN A 599 -39.44 -11.38 22.93
N LYS A 600 -40.31 -10.52 22.39
CA LYS A 600 -41.02 -10.80 21.13
C LYS A 600 -40.08 -10.71 19.94
N LEU A 601 -39.32 -9.63 19.81
CA LEU A 601 -38.43 -9.38 18.68
C LEU A 601 -37.15 -10.23 18.68
N ALA A 602 -36.77 -10.82 19.82
CA ALA A 602 -35.68 -11.81 19.93
C ALA A 602 -35.87 -13.04 19.01
N ARG A 603 -37.09 -13.27 18.52
CA ARG A 603 -37.45 -14.35 17.57
C ARG A 603 -37.31 -13.93 16.10
N SER A 604 -37.16 -12.63 15.82
CA SER A 604 -37.11 -12.09 14.44
C SER A 604 -35.86 -11.25 14.16
N LEU A 605 -35.03 -10.94 15.16
CA LEU A 605 -33.76 -10.25 14.99
C LEU A 605 -32.58 -11.23 14.92
N VAL A 606 -31.69 -11.01 13.94
CA VAL A 606 -30.48 -11.81 13.69
C VAL A 606 -29.30 -10.89 13.41
N THR A 607 -28.07 -11.38 13.55
CA THR A 607 -26.89 -10.68 13.03
C THR A 607 -26.58 -11.17 11.62
N VAL A 608 -26.28 -10.26 10.70
CA VAL A 608 -25.82 -10.57 9.34
C VAL A 608 -24.38 -10.08 9.22
N ASP A 609 -23.47 -11.00 8.90
CA ASP A 609 -22.08 -10.72 8.53
C ASP A 609 -21.95 -10.92 7.01
N PHE A 610 -21.24 -10.01 6.31
CA PHE A 610 -21.11 -10.03 4.84
C PHE A 610 -19.67 -9.76 4.38
N ASP A 611 -19.13 -10.69 3.60
CA ASP A 611 -17.73 -10.69 3.13
C ASP A 611 -17.65 -10.55 1.60
N ARG A 612 -17.07 -9.46 1.11
CA ARG A 612 -16.91 -9.13 -0.33
C ARG A 612 -15.52 -9.51 -0.86
N PRO A 613 -15.43 -10.31 -1.94
CA PRO A 613 -14.15 -10.74 -2.53
C PRO A 613 -13.48 -9.67 -3.42
N PHE A 614 -14.24 -8.72 -3.98
CA PHE A 614 -13.73 -7.76 -4.97
C PHE A 614 -14.24 -6.33 -4.74
N SER A 615 -13.39 -5.34 -5.00
CA SER A 615 -13.69 -3.91 -4.86
C SER A 615 -14.53 -3.38 -6.04
N VAL A 616 -15.79 -3.78 -6.08
CA VAL A 616 -16.79 -3.34 -7.08
C VAL A 616 -17.64 -2.16 -6.57
N ASN A 617 -18.39 -1.50 -7.46
CA ASN A 617 -19.28 -0.37 -7.15
C ASN A 617 -18.64 0.78 -6.35
N SER A 618 -17.34 1.02 -6.57
CA SER A 618 -16.55 2.06 -5.90
C SER A 618 -16.46 1.92 -4.36
N LEU A 619 -16.61 0.70 -3.84
CA LEU A 619 -16.53 0.37 -2.42
C LEU A 619 -15.31 -0.50 -2.13
N SER A 620 -14.47 -0.08 -1.16
CA SER A 620 -13.17 -0.69 -0.86
C SER A 620 -13.10 -1.48 0.45
N THR A 621 -14.18 -1.55 1.24
CA THR A 621 -14.24 -2.39 2.44
C THR A 621 -14.67 -3.80 2.06
N SER A 622 -14.11 -4.80 2.75
CA SER A 622 -14.28 -6.23 2.47
C SER A 622 -15.19 -6.95 3.45
N ASN A 623 -15.32 -6.50 4.70
CA ASN A 623 -16.03 -7.23 5.77
C ASN A 623 -17.01 -6.30 6.50
N TYR A 624 -18.28 -6.67 6.53
CA TYR A 624 -19.41 -5.88 7.05
C TYR A 624 -20.23 -6.68 8.08
N ARG A 625 -20.91 -5.98 8.98
CA ARG A 625 -21.81 -6.55 10.00
C ARG A 625 -22.98 -5.59 10.26
N GLY A 626 -24.18 -6.14 10.44
CA GLY A 626 -25.38 -5.40 10.83
C GLY A 626 -26.49 -6.29 11.38
N THR A 627 -27.60 -5.68 11.77
CA THR A 627 -28.81 -6.36 12.27
C THR A 627 -29.74 -6.68 11.11
N GLY A 628 -30.16 -7.93 11.01
CA GLY A 628 -31.20 -8.39 10.07
C GLY A 628 -32.54 -8.63 10.76
N LEU A 629 -33.63 -8.45 10.00
CA LEU A 629 -35.01 -8.72 10.39
C LEU A 629 -35.59 -9.87 9.57
N VAL A 630 -35.98 -10.97 10.23
CA VAL A 630 -36.64 -12.12 9.60
C VAL A 630 -38.07 -11.75 9.19
N ILE A 631 -38.30 -11.64 7.90
CA ILE A 631 -39.62 -11.32 7.30
C ILE A 631 -40.40 -12.58 6.88
N ASP A 632 -39.69 -13.67 6.55
CA ASP A 632 -40.30 -14.97 6.29
C ASP A 632 -39.44 -16.08 6.90
N ALA A 633 -39.80 -16.56 8.10
CA ALA A 633 -39.10 -17.65 8.78
C ALA A 633 -39.28 -19.02 8.07
N LYS A 634 -40.32 -19.19 7.23
CA LYS A 634 -40.55 -20.45 6.48
C LYS A 634 -39.70 -20.53 5.21
N LYS A 635 -39.41 -19.38 4.60
CA LYS A 635 -38.47 -19.28 3.46
C LYS A 635 -37.05 -18.89 3.86
N GLY A 636 -36.83 -18.44 5.09
CA GLY A 636 -35.56 -17.94 5.60
C GLY A 636 -35.18 -16.56 5.08
N LEU A 637 -36.15 -15.71 4.72
CA LEU A 637 -35.91 -14.36 4.19
C LEU A 637 -35.65 -13.37 5.33
N VAL A 638 -34.55 -12.61 5.20
CA VAL A 638 -34.06 -11.63 6.16
C VAL A 638 -33.77 -10.31 5.44
N VAL A 639 -34.41 -9.23 5.89
CA VAL A 639 -34.08 -7.85 5.47
C VAL A 639 -32.86 -7.36 6.26
N VAL A 640 -31.95 -6.65 5.59
CA VAL A 640 -30.75 -6.06 6.20
C VAL A 640 -30.43 -4.74 5.47
N ASP A 641 -29.69 -3.81 6.10
CA ASP A 641 -29.32 -2.55 5.47
C ASP A 641 -28.30 -2.73 4.32
N ARG A 642 -28.39 -1.88 3.29
CA ARG A 642 -27.45 -1.92 2.14
C ARG A 642 -26.06 -1.35 2.47
N ASN A 643 -25.89 -0.73 3.64
CA ASN A 643 -24.56 -0.43 4.17
C ASN A 643 -23.90 -1.67 4.84
N THR A 644 -24.65 -2.75 5.10
CA THR A 644 -24.12 -4.07 5.49
C THR A 644 -23.99 -5.00 4.27
N VAL A 645 -25.08 -5.26 3.54
CA VAL A 645 -25.05 -6.07 2.30
C VAL A 645 -25.12 -5.16 1.09
N THR A 646 -23.95 -4.77 0.56
CA THR A 646 -23.85 -3.66 -0.40
C THR A 646 -24.27 -4.02 -1.82
N ASP A 647 -24.02 -5.26 -2.23
CA ASP A 647 -24.16 -5.79 -3.58
C ASP A 647 -24.49 -7.30 -3.54
N SER A 648 -24.93 -7.88 -4.67
CA SER A 648 -25.16 -9.33 -4.84
C SER A 648 -23.88 -10.19 -4.91
N MET A 649 -22.70 -9.58 -4.78
CA MET A 649 -21.40 -10.25 -4.89
C MET A 649 -20.65 -10.33 -3.56
N GLY A 650 -20.88 -11.41 -2.82
CA GLY A 650 -20.17 -11.76 -1.59
C GLY A 650 -20.70 -13.04 -0.95
N ASP A 651 -20.14 -13.42 0.20
CA ASP A 651 -20.73 -14.43 1.09
C ASP A 651 -21.47 -13.72 2.22
N ALA A 652 -22.73 -14.10 2.45
CA ALA A 652 -23.52 -13.66 3.60
C ALA A 652 -23.62 -14.81 4.62
N MET A 653 -23.50 -14.49 5.90
CA MET A 653 -23.70 -15.41 7.02
C MET A 653 -24.74 -14.83 7.96
N VAL A 654 -25.75 -15.62 8.33
CA VAL A 654 -26.79 -15.23 9.30
C VAL A 654 -26.51 -15.93 10.63
N THR A 655 -26.41 -15.14 11.70
CA THR A 655 -26.14 -15.62 13.06
C THR A 655 -27.36 -15.42 13.96
N PHE A 656 -27.86 -16.52 14.49
CA PHE A 656 -29.00 -16.60 15.40
C PHE A 656 -28.51 -16.64 16.86
N ALA A 657 -28.99 -15.69 17.66
CA ALA A 657 -28.71 -15.56 19.10
C ALA A 657 -27.22 -15.73 19.49
N SER A 658 -26.29 -15.17 18.69
CA SER A 658 -24.83 -15.32 18.85
C SER A 658 -24.31 -16.76 18.95
N THR A 659 -25.12 -17.77 18.59
CA THR A 659 -24.86 -19.18 18.90
C THR A 659 -24.77 -20.04 17.64
N ILE A 660 -25.64 -19.82 16.65
CA ILE A 660 -25.66 -20.58 15.40
C ILE A 660 -25.43 -19.65 14.23
N MET A 661 -24.41 -19.92 13.42
CA MET A 661 -24.12 -19.21 12.19
C MET A 661 -24.35 -20.15 11.00
N VAL A 662 -25.15 -19.70 10.02
CA VAL A 662 -25.46 -20.46 8.80
C VAL A 662 -25.16 -19.61 7.55
N PRO A 663 -24.80 -20.21 6.41
CA PRO A 663 -24.65 -19.47 5.16
C PRO A 663 -26.00 -18.99 4.63
N ALA A 664 -25.98 -17.85 3.95
CA ALA A 664 -27.13 -17.27 3.26
C ALA A 664 -26.74 -16.79 1.85
N GLN A 665 -27.73 -16.73 0.96
CA GLN A 665 -27.63 -16.16 -0.37
C GLN A 665 -28.16 -14.72 -0.36
N VAL A 666 -27.49 -13.78 -1.03
CA VAL A 666 -28.10 -12.47 -1.33
C VAL A 666 -29.08 -12.69 -2.47
N VAL A 667 -30.39 -12.55 -2.20
CA VAL A 667 -31.46 -12.83 -3.18
C VAL A 667 -32.03 -11.57 -3.81
N PHE A 668 -31.78 -10.41 -3.21
CA PHE A 668 -32.16 -9.10 -3.75
C PHE A 668 -31.38 -7.97 -3.07
N VAL A 669 -31.06 -6.90 -3.79
CA VAL A 669 -30.46 -5.67 -3.24
C VAL A 669 -31.23 -4.48 -3.82
N HIS A 670 -31.89 -3.65 -3.00
CA HIS A 670 -32.72 -2.58 -3.56
C HIS A 670 -31.85 -1.56 -4.32
N PRO A 671 -32.13 -1.27 -5.60
CA PRO A 671 -31.21 -0.54 -6.46
C PRO A 671 -30.96 0.90 -6.00
N VAL A 672 -31.97 1.51 -5.37
CA VAL A 672 -32.01 2.93 -4.96
C VAL A 672 -32.18 3.16 -3.45
N HIS A 673 -32.64 2.15 -2.70
CA HIS A 673 -32.97 2.28 -1.27
C HIS A 673 -32.08 1.40 -0.40
N ASN A 674 -31.90 1.82 0.86
CA ASN A 674 -30.83 1.30 1.72
C ASN A 674 -31.17 -0.05 2.40
N PHE A 675 -31.68 -1.02 1.64
CA PHE A 675 -31.90 -2.39 2.12
C PHE A 675 -31.55 -3.45 1.07
N ALA A 676 -31.28 -4.65 1.56
CA ALA A 676 -31.11 -5.88 0.81
C ALA A 676 -31.89 -7.00 1.51
N ILE A 677 -32.10 -8.12 0.80
CA ILE A 677 -32.73 -9.31 1.35
C ILE A 677 -31.79 -10.50 1.12
N VAL A 678 -31.48 -11.20 2.22
CA VAL A 678 -30.72 -12.45 2.21
C VAL A 678 -31.63 -13.63 2.57
N GLN A 679 -31.32 -14.81 2.05
CA GLN A 679 -32.05 -16.04 2.31
C GLN A 679 -31.14 -17.11 2.92
N TYR A 680 -31.49 -17.59 4.12
CA TYR A 680 -30.89 -18.79 4.71
C TYR A 680 -31.79 -20.02 4.47
N ASP A 681 -31.23 -21.23 4.58
CA ASP A 681 -32.02 -22.48 4.58
C ASP A 681 -32.51 -22.78 6.02
N PRO A 682 -33.83 -22.74 6.30
CA PRO A 682 -34.35 -22.98 7.65
C PRO A 682 -34.08 -24.37 8.21
N LYS A 683 -33.74 -25.37 7.38
CA LYS A 683 -33.33 -26.69 7.87
C LYS A 683 -32.04 -26.62 8.70
N LEU A 684 -31.16 -25.67 8.40
CA LEU A 684 -29.85 -25.55 9.06
C LEU A 684 -29.94 -25.09 10.52
N ILE A 685 -31.05 -24.45 10.94
CA ILE A 685 -31.26 -23.96 12.31
C ILE A 685 -32.04 -24.92 13.22
N GLY A 686 -32.50 -26.07 12.70
CA GLY A 686 -33.18 -27.10 13.48
C GLY A 686 -34.41 -26.59 14.25
N SER A 687 -34.44 -26.80 15.57
CA SER A 687 -35.55 -26.36 16.43
C SER A 687 -35.39 -24.95 17.01
N THR A 688 -34.59 -24.08 16.37
CA THR A 688 -34.42 -22.69 16.84
C THR A 688 -35.73 -21.90 16.64
N PRO A 689 -36.31 -21.27 17.68
CA PRO A 689 -37.66 -20.72 17.66
C PRO A 689 -37.71 -19.32 17.00
N ILE A 690 -37.49 -19.29 15.69
CA ILE A 690 -37.54 -18.08 14.86
C ILE A 690 -38.94 -17.85 14.31
N GLU A 691 -39.40 -16.60 14.36
CA GLU A 691 -40.70 -16.14 13.87
C GLU A 691 -40.50 -15.06 12.79
N SER A 692 -41.37 -15.04 11.78
CA SER A 692 -41.51 -13.85 10.92
C SER A 692 -41.96 -12.66 11.77
N CYS A 693 -41.39 -11.48 11.54
CA CYS A 693 -41.88 -10.26 12.16
C CYS A 693 -43.34 -9.98 11.78
N GLN A 694 -44.11 -9.45 12.73
CA GLN A 694 -45.42 -8.88 12.44
C GLN A 694 -45.19 -7.44 11.95
N VAL A 695 -45.69 -7.11 10.76
CA VAL A 695 -45.55 -5.78 10.17
C VAL A 695 -46.82 -4.97 10.47
N ALA A 696 -46.65 -3.74 10.96
CA ALA A 696 -47.77 -2.85 11.24
C ALA A 696 -48.50 -2.44 9.95
N SER A 697 -49.84 -2.31 10.02
CA SER A 697 -50.67 -1.95 8.87
C SER A 697 -50.70 -0.46 8.55
N GLU A 698 -50.29 0.40 9.49
CA GLU A 698 -50.36 1.85 9.37
C GLU A 698 -48.96 2.49 9.40
N PRO A 699 -48.71 3.54 8.59
CA PRO A 699 -47.43 4.24 8.57
C PRO A 699 -47.26 5.13 9.80
N LEU A 700 -46.02 5.32 10.24
CA LEU A 700 -45.70 6.15 11.41
C LEU A 700 -45.92 7.64 11.14
N ALA A 701 -46.62 8.30 12.06
CA ALA A 701 -46.84 9.74 12.10
C ALA A 701 -45.91 10.45 13.11
N PRO A 702 -45.70 11.78 12.99
CA PRO A 702 -44.97 12.54 14.00
C PRO A 702 -45.68 12.54 15.36
N SER A 703 -44.92 12.33 16.44
CA SER A 703 -45.37 12.15 17.83
C SER A 703 -45.86 10.76 18.23
N ASP A 704 -45.87 9.77 17.32
CA ASP A 704 -46.17 8.38 17.68
C ASP A 704 -45.19 7.85 18.74
N SER A 705 -45.72 7.14 19.74
CA SER A 705 -44.93 6.43 20.75
C SER A 705 -44.49 5.09 20.20
N VAL A 706 -43.18 4.83 20.23
CA VAL A 706 -42.55 3.67 19.58
C VAL A 706 -41.35 3.14 20.36
N TRP A 707 -41.05 1.87 20.17
CA TRP A 707 -39.84 1.22 20.64
C TRP A 707 -38.83 1.07 19.50
N LEU A 708 -37.63 1.61 19.69
CA LEU A 708 -36.45 1.23 18.92
C LEU A 708 -35.86 -0.02 19.58
N VAL A 709 -35.72 -1.11 18.83
CA VAL A 709 -35.11 -2.37 19.30
C VAL A 709 -34.09 -2.87 18.27
N GLY A 710 -32.92 -3.29 18.71
CA GLY A 710 -31.85 -3.78 17.82
C GLY A 710 -30.81 -4.63 18.53
N LEU A 711 -29.77 -4.99 17.79
CA LEU A 711 -28.61 -5.69 18.33
C LEU A 711 -27.41 -4.74 18.48
N MET A 712 -26.55 -5.02 19.45
CA MET A 712 -25.28 -4.32 19.64
C MET A 712 -24.18 -5.31 19.99
N SER A 713 -23.14 -5.42 19.15
CA SER A 713 -21.94 -6.19 19.48
C SER A 713 -21.13 -5.51 20.60
N SER A 714 -20.53 -6.32 21.48
CA SER A 714 -19.61 -5.84 22.51
C SER A 714 -18.34 -5.21 21.92
N VAL A 715 -17.68 -4.32 22.69
CA VAL A 715 -16.51 -3.56 22.20
C VAL A 715 -15.33 -4.48 21.92
N GLY A 716 -14.90 -4.50 20.66
CA GLY A 716 -13.98 -5.50 20.11
C GLY A 716 -14.74 -6.77 19.72
N ARG A 717 -14.51 -7.25 18.48
CA ARG A 717 -15.34 -8.25 17.74
C ARG A 717 -15.37 -9.68 18.35
N SER A 718 -15.61 -9.81 19.63
CA SER A 718 -16.19 -11.02 20.22
C SER A 718 -17.56 -11.27 19.57
N GLY A 719 -17.93 -12.53 19.31
CA GLY A 719 -19.15 -12.88 18.55
C GLY A 719 -20.48 -12.62 19.28
N HIS A 720 -20.44 -11.94 20.43
CA HIS A 720 -21.57 -11.69 21.31
C HIS A 720 -22.27 -10.39 20.92
N SER A 721 -23.59 -10.46 20.78
CA SER A 721 -24.44 -9.32 20.44
C SER A 721 -25.63 -9.28 21.40
N ASP A 722 -25.73 -8.18 22.15
CA ASP A 722 -26.78 -7.91 23.13
C ASP A 722 -28.06 -7.42 22.43
N LEU A 723 -29.23 -7.80 22.96
CA LEU A 723 -30.47 -7.06 22.69
C LEU A 723 -30.44 -5.72 23.42
N VAL A 724 -30.79 -4.65 22.72
CA VAL A 724 -30.86 -3.30 23.26
C VAL A 724 -32.13 -2.60 22.74
N SER A 725 -32.83 -1.91 23.64
CA SER A 725 -34.06 -1.19 23.31
C SER A 725 -34.17 0.19 23.96
N ARG A 726 -35.05 1.01 23.39
CA ARG A 726 -35.44 2.33 23.90
C ARG A 726 -36.85 2.69 23.45
N GLU A 727 -37.74 2.89 24.42
CA GLU A 727 -38.98 3.64 24.24
C GLU A 727 -38.66 5.10 23.89
N THR A 728 -39.34 5.64 22.87
CA THR A 728 -39.11 6.99 22.35
C THR A 728 -40.33 7.45 21.52
N ILE A 729 -40.24 8.63 20.90
CA ILE A 729 -41.28 9.12 19.97
C ILE A 729 -40.71 9.45 18.60
N VAL A 730 -41.56 9.36 17.58
CA VAL A 730 -41.25 9.76 16.20
C VAL A 730 -41.12 11.29 16.11
N SER A 731 -39.90 11.80 15.92
CA SER A 731 -39.62 13.23 15.73
C SER A 731 -39.93 13.75 14.32
N GLY A 732 -40.33 12.82 13.43
CA GLY A 732 -40.98 13.08 12.16
C GLY A 732 -40.45 12.21 11.02
N VAL A 733 -41.28 12.01 10.00
CA VAL A 733 -40.90 11.38 8.73
C VAL A 733 -40.44 12.46 7.76
N LYS A 734 -39.16 12.45 7.36
CA LYS A 734 -38.50 13.54 6.62
C LYS A 734 -37.41 13.02 5.70
N TRP A 735 -37.25 13.63 4.53
CA TRP A 735 -36.11 13.36 3.64
C TRP A 735 -34.80 13.89 4.25
N ILE A 736 -33.66 13.32 3.81
CA ILE A 736 -32.32 13.82 4.16
C ILE A 736 -31.49 13.99 2.88
N GLY A 737 -31.12 15.23 2.56
CA GLY A 737 -30.20 15.53 1.46
C GLY A 737 -28.76 15.11 1.81
N LEU A 738 -28.30 14.00 1.23
CA LEU A 738 -26.95 13.48 1.47
C LEU A 738 -25.89 14.15 0.58
N PRO A 739 -24.66 14.40 1.08
CA PRO A 739 -23.60 14.98 0.27
C PRO A 739 -23.11 13.99 -0.79
N MET A 740 -22.90 14.48 -2.00
CA MET A 740 -22.47 13.67 -3.14
C MET A 740 -21.12 12.98 -2.89
N PRO A 741 -21.03 11.64 -2.99
CA PRO A 741 -19.80 10.92 -2.72
C PRO A 741 -18.78 11.11 -3.85
N ASN A 742 -17.51 10.90 -3.51
CA ASN A 742 -16.43 10.78 -4.49
C ASN A 742 -15.43 9.70 -4.01
N PRO A 743 -15.25 8.58 -4.74
CA PRO A 743 -15.87 8.23 -6.03
C PRO A 743 -17.41 8.05 -5.99
N PRO A 744 -18.11 8.05 -7.14
CA PRO A 744 -19.55 7.75 -7.23
C PRO A 744 -19.81 6.30 -6.81
N ARG A 745 -20.74 6.10 -5.88
CA ARG A 745 -21.07 4.81 -5.23
C ARG A 745 -22.53 4.82 -4.77
N TYR A 746 -23.06 3.72 -4.24
CA TYR A 746 -24.42 3.72 -3.69
C TYR A 746 -24.65 4.86 -2.67
N GLN A 747 -25.83 5.47 -2.75
CA GLN A 747 -26.36 6.53 -1.91
C GLN A 747 -27.88 6.40 -1.91
N GLU A 748 -28.55 6.78 -0.84
CA GLU A 748 -30.02 6.78 -0.78
C GLU A 748 -30.63 7.85 -1.72
N HIS A 749 -31.70 7.49 -2.42
CA HIS A 749 -32.41 8.36 -3.39
C HIS A 749 -33.90 8.42 -3.04
N ASN A 750 -34.49 9.61 -3.05
CA ASN A 750 -35.94 9.83 -2.91
C ASN A 750 -36.61 9.06 -1.75
N LEU A 751 -35.98 8.98 -0.57
CA LEU A 751 -36.55 8.34 0.62
C LEU A 751 -36.93 9.35 1.72
N GLU A 752 -38.17 9.23 2.19
CA GLU A 752 -38.69 9.90 3.39
C GLU A 752 -38.43 9.01 4.62
N MET A 753 -37.54 9.44 5.51
CA MET A 753 -36.98 8.63 6.60
C MET A 753 -37.66 8.91 7.95
N VAL A 754 -37.96 7.85 8.70
CA VAL A 754 -38.46 7.96 10.08
C VAL A 754 -37.32 8.40 11.01
N SER A 755 -37.47 9.56 11.62
CA SER A 755 -36.59 10.07 12.68
C SER A 755 -37.23 9.90 14.06
N LEU A 756 -36.41 9.62 15.07
CA LEU A 756 -36.81 9.47 16.47
C LEU A 756 -36.27 10.65 17.30
N GLN A 757 -36.79 10.88 18.50
CA GLN A 757 -36.26 11.91 19.41
C GLN A 757 -35.03 11.40 20.18
N ASP A 758 -35.18 10.26 20.86
CA ASP A 758 -34.11 9.59 21.62
C ASP A 758 -33.77 8.26 20.94
N VAL A 759 -32.49 7.87 20.96
CA VAL A 759 -32.01 6.64 20.33
C VAL A 759 -31.04 5.90 21.24
N VAL A 760 -31.02 4.57 21.15
CA VAL A 760 -29.98 3.72 21.71
C VAL A 760 -28.96 3.37 20.63
N GLY A 761 -27.70 3.11 21.01
CA GLY A 761 -26.68 2.69 20.07
C GLY A 761 -26.91 1.25 19.62
N THR A 762 -27.11 1.04 18.32
CA THR A 762 -27.35 -0.29 17.73
C THR A 762 -26.65 -0.44 16.39
N GLU A 763 -26.36 -1.68 16.00
CA GLU A 763 -25.88 -2.06 14.67
C GLU A 763 -27.05 -2.27 13.69
N GLY A 764 -28.07 -1.40 13.73
CA GLY A 764 -29.35 -1.55 13.03
C GLY A 764 -30.50 -2.03 13.94
N GLY A 765 -31.65 -2.44 13.39
CA GLY A 765 -32.79 -2.92 14.18
C GLY A 765 -34.15 -2.58 13.58
N VAL A 766 -35.14 -2.30 14.43
CA VAL A 766 -36.52 -1.97 14.05
C VAL A 766 -37.12 -0.87 14.94
N ILE A 767 -38.08 -0.14 14.37
CA ILE A 767 -39.04 0.71 15.07
C ILE A 767 -40.37 -0.05 15.13
N CYS A 768 -40.95 -0.17 16.32
CA CYS A 768 -42.12 -1.01 16.56
C CYS A 768 -43.06 -0.46 17.65
N SER A 769 -44.26 -1.03 17.73
CA SER A 769 -45.22 -0.79 18.83
C SER A 769 -44.79 -1.46 20.14
N ASP A 770 -45.48 -1.14 21.24
CA ASP A 770 -45.33 -1.77 22.56
C ASP A 770 -45.69 -3.27 22.59
N VAL A 771 -46.45 -3.75 21.59
CA VAL A 771 -46.72 -5.18 21.35
C VAL A 771 -45.73 -5.83 20.37
N GLY A 772 -44.80 -5.06 19.79
CA GLY A 772 -43.71 -5.56 18.93
C GLY A 772 -44.05 -5.70 17.44
N GLU A 773 -45.08 -5.00 16.94
CA GLU A 773 -45.35 -4.91 15.50
C GLU A 773 -44.43 -3.87 14.86
N VAL A 774 -43.75 -4.25 13.77
CA VAL A 774 -42.69 -3.45 13.13
C VAL A 774 -43.28 -2.52 12.07
N SER A 775 -43.11 -1.21 12.26
CA SER A 775 -43.56 -0.19 11.31
C SER A 775 -42.43 0.34 10.42
N ALA A 776 -41.17 0.23 10.86
CA ALA A 776 -40.00 0.63 10.07
C ALA A 776 -38.73 -0.16 10.45
N PHE A 777 -37.84 -0.39 9.49
CA PHE A 777 -36.54 -1.02 9.70
C PHE A 777 -35.44 0.03 9.96
N TRP A 778 -34.71 -0.07 11.08
CA TRP A 778 -33.70 0.90 11.50
C TRP A 778 -32.36 0.60 10.81
N ALA A 779 -32.12 1.24 9.67
CA ALA A 779 -30.95 1.03 8.82
C ALA A 779 -29.82 2.05 9.11
N SER A 780 -28.57 1.64 8.85
CA SER A 780 -27.38 2.52 8.88
C SER A 780 -27.13 3.12 7.50
N PHE A 781 -26.92 4.44 7.40
CA PHE A 781 -26.68 5.16 6.15
C PHE A 781 -25.27 5.75 6.14
N SER A 782 -24.43 5.35 5.17
CA SER A 782 -23.06 5.88 5.04
C SER A 782 -22.95 7.04 4.06
N PHE A 783 -22.16 8.05 4.44
CA PHE A 783 -21.92 9.26 3.66
C PHE A 783 -20.51 9.80 3.90
N GLN A 784 -19.98 10.58 2.96
CA GLN A 784 -18.69 11.24 3.13
C GLN A 784 -18.85 12.63 3.73
N GLN A 785 -18.25 12.87 4.89
CA GLN A 785 -18.13 14.20 5.49
C GLN A 785 -16.74 14.80 5.21
N GLN A 786 -16.69 16.05 4.79
CA GLN A 786 -15.41 16.77 4.71
C GLN A 786 -14.92 17.10 6.13
N ARG A 787 -13.73 16.63 6.51
CA ARG A 787 -13.07 16.95 7.78
C ARG A 787 -11.65 17.45 7.49
N ARG A 788 -11.41 18.75 7.69
CA ARG A 788 -10.17 19.44 7.28
C ARG A 788 -9.91 19.19 5.78
N ASN A 789 -8.73 18.66 5.41
CA ASN A 789 -8.31 18.43 4.03
C ASN A 789 -8.69 17.03 3.50
N SER A 790 -9.39 16.22 4.29
CA SER A 790 -9.77 14.83 3.97
C SER A 790 -11.29 14.65 3.96
N LYS A 791 -11.81 13.88 3.00
CA LYS A 791 -13.12 13.23 3.17
C LYS A 791 -12.96 12.09 4.15
N VAL A 792 -13.91 11.95 5.07
CA VAL A 792 -13.96 10.88 6.07
C VAL A 792 -15.33 10.23 5.99
N GLU A 793 -15.35 8.90 6.02
CA GLU A 793 -16.60 8.13 6.05
C GLU A 793 -17.32 8.37 7.39
N SER A 794 -18.63 8.62 7.32
CA SER A 794 -19.52 8.87 8.45
C SER A 794 -20.79 8.06 8.25
N GLN A 795 -21.44 7.67 9.35
CA GLN A 795 -22.68 6.91 9.36
C GLN A 795 -23.70 7.57 10.30
N PHE A 796 -24.99 7.37 10.01
CA PHE A 796 -26.10 7.69 10.90
C PHE A 796 -27.24 6.69 10.65
N ASN A 797 -28.10 6.45 11.64
CA ASN A 797 -29.20 5.49 11.50
C ASN A 797 -30.55 6.21 11.37
N ARG A 798 -31.48 5.62 10.60
CA ARG A 798 -32.88 6.06 10.43
C ARG A 798 -33.80 4.89 10.11
N GLY A 799 -35.11 5.07 10.33
CA GLY A 799 -36.11 4.09 9.93
C GLY A 799 -36.48 4.21 8.45
N ILE A 800 -36.41 3.10 7.72
CA ILE A 800 -37.00 2.89 6.40
C ILE A 800 -38.42 2.35 6.63
N PRO A 801 -39.49 2.97 6.08
CA PRO A 801 -40.86 2.46 6.21
C PRO A 801 -40.99 1.00 5.77
N MET A 802 -41.69 0.19 6.56
CA MET A 802 -41.76 -1.26 6.31
C MET A 802 -42.64 -1.62 5.11
N ASP A 803 -43.59 -0.76 4.72
CA ASP A 803 -44.44 -0.97 3.54
C ASP A 803 -43.64 -0.98 2.23
N LEU A 804 -42.66 -0.08 2.10
CA LEU A 804 -41.71 0.01 0.98
C LEU A 804 -40.86 -1.26 0.86
N ILE A 805 -40.37 -1.76 2.00
CA ILE A 805 -39.61 -3.01 2.06
C ILE A 805 -40.51 -4.20 1.70
N MET A 806 -41.76 -4.23 2.18
CA MET A 806 -42.69 -5.34 1.92
C MET A 806 -43.22 -5.37 0.49
N GLU A 807 -43.35 -4.23 -0.21
CA GLU A 807 -43.64 -4.21 -1.65
C GLU A 807 -42.54 -4.91 -2.46
N SER A 808 -41.27 -4.70 -2.11
CA SER A 808 -40.13 -5.44 -2.68
C SER A 808 -40.02 -6.89 -2.20
N ALA A 809 -40.37 -7.18 -0.94
CA ALA A 809 -40.23 -8.53 -0.39
C ALA A 809 -41.35 -9.49 -0.80
N ALA A 810 -42.57 -9.01 -0.99
CA ALA A 810 -43.74 -9.85 -1.26
C ALA A 810 -43.64 -10.71 -2.55
N PRO A 811 -43.00 -10.25 -3.65
CA PRO A 811 -42.62 -11.11 -4.77
C PRO A 811 -41.76 -12.31 -4.36
N LEU A 812 -40.70 -12.10 -3.56
CA LEU A 812 -39.79 -13.16 -3.09
C LEU A 812 -40.52 -14.13 -2.14
N MET A 813 -41.38 -13.60 -1.26
CA MET A 813 -42.28 -14.40 -0.42
C MET A 813 -43.25 -15.24 -1.25
N ARG A 814 -43.59 -14.83 -2.48
CA ARG A 814 -44.35 -15.66 -3.45
C ARG A 814 -43.48 -16.54 -4.36
N GLY A 815 -42.17 -16.32 -4.41
CA GLY A 815 -41.21 -17.09 -5.22
C GLY A 815 -40.93 -16.52 -6.61
N GLY A 816 -41.18 -15.23 -6.82
CA GLY A 816 -40.77 -14.49 -8.02
C GLY A 816 -39.84 -13.32 -7.68
N THR A 817 -39.18 -12.75 -8.69
CA THR A 817 -38.31 -11.58 -8.52
C THR A 817 -39.11 -10.27 -8.41
N PRO A 818 -38.63 -9.26 -7.67
CA PRO A 818 -39.20 -7.92 -7.69
C PRO A 818 -38.98 -7.26 -9.06
N LYS A 819 -39.96 -6.49 -9.54
CA LYS A 819 -39.85 -5.69 -10.76
C LYS A 819 -40.04 -4.23 -10.41
N ILE A 820 -38.94 -3.48 -10.43
CA ILE A 820 -38.88 -2.10 -9.96
C ILE A 820 -38.56 -1.17 -11.13
N TYR A 821 -39.27 -0.05 -11.17
CA TYR A 821 -39.09 1.04 -12.13
C TYR A 821 -38.83 2.35 -11.37
N ASP A 822 -37.92 3.16 -11.89
CA ASP A 822 -37.62 4.51 -11.38
C ASP A 822 -37.80 5.55 -12.50
N LEU A 823 -38.10 6.81 -12.16
CA LEU A 823 -38.19 7.88 -13.17
C LEU A 823 -36.81 8.30 -13.71
N GLY A 824 -35.72 8.03 -12.98
CA GLY A 824 -34.37 8.49 -13.32
C GLY A 824 -34.06 9.90 -12.81
N VAL A 825 -34.61 10.27 -11.65
CA VAL A 825 -34.66 11.64 -11.14
C VAL A 825 -34.36 11.68 -9.65
N ASP A 826 -33.52 12.62 -9.21
CA ASP A 826 -33.48 13.02 -7.80
C ASP A 826 -34.42 14.22 -7.60
N PHE A 827 -35.32 14.12 -6.63
CA PHE A 827 -36.24 15.20 -6.27
C PHE A 827 -35.78 15.97 -5.02
N GLU A 828 -36.24 17.22 -4.89
CA GLU A 828 -36.15 18.02 -3.67
C GLU A 828 -37.54 18.55 -3.28
N HIS A 829 -37.82 18.66 -1.98
CA HIS A 829 -39.05 19.32 -1.51
C HIS A 829 -38.87 20.84 -1.54
N LEU A 830 -39.75 21.50 -2.29
CA LEU A 830 -39.84 22.95 -2.44
C LEU A 830 -41.04 23.46 -1.63
N SER A 831 -40.89 24.50 -0.81
CA SER A 831 -42.05 25.09 -0.12
C SER A 831 -43.05 25.68 -1.12
N LEU A 832 -44.35 25.61 -0.83
CA LEU A 832 -45.37 26.15 -1.75
C LEU A 832 -45.18 27.65 -2.03
N ALA A 833 -44.67 28.41 -1.05
CA ALA A 833 -44.25 29.80 -1.25
C ALA A 833 -43.17 29.93 -2.33
N LYS A 834 -42.12 29.09 -2.30
CA LYS A 834 -41.06 29.12 -3.31
C LYS A 834 -41.50 28.54 -4.65
N ALA A 835 -42.39 27.56 -4.65
CA ALA A 835 -43.01 27.04 -5.87
C ALA A 835 -43.81 28.13 -6.61
N ARG A 836 -44.53 29.00 -5.88
CA ARG A 836 -45.22 30.17 -6.45
C ARG A 836 -44.26 31.19 -7.07
N GLU A 837 -43.07 31.40 -6.50
CA GLU A 837 -42.02 32.22 -7.15
C GLU A 837 -41.50 31.62 -8.46
N LEU A 838 -41.55 30.29 -8.62
CA LEU A 838 -41.24 29.58 -9.87
C LEU A 838 -42.47 29.44 -10.80
N GLY A 839 -43.59 30.06 -10.45
CA GLY A 839 -44.79 30.16 -11.29
C GLY A 839 -45.90 29.14 -11.02
N LEU A 840 -45.90 28.46 -9.86
CA LEU A 840 -47.05 27.65 -9.42
C LEU A 840 -48.31 28.52 -9.25
N GLY A 841 -49.36 28.22 -10.00
CA GLY A 841 -50.60 29.01 -10.02
C GLY A 841 -51.42 28.90 -8.73
N GLN A 842 -52.13 29.98 -8.36
CA GLN A 842 -52.94 30.08 -7.13
C GLN A 842 -53.92 28.91 -6.96
N ALA A 843 -54.73 28.60 -7.98
CA ALA A 843 -55.72 27.53 -7.91
C ALA A 843 -55.09 26.14 -7.69
N LEU A 844 -53.89 25.92 -8.22
CA LEU A 844 -53.17 24.66 -8.03
C LEU A 844 -52.53 24.58 -6.62
N ALA A 845 -52.02 25.70 -6.11
CA ALA A 845 -51.57 25.80 -4.73
C ALA A 845 -52.71 25.56 -3.73
N GLU A 846 -53.91 26.09 -3.98
CA GLU A 846 -55.12 25.83 -3.16
C GLU A 846 -55.54 24.35 -3.17
N ILE A 847 -55.38 23.66 -4.31
CA ILE A 847 -55.59 22.20 -4.38
C ILE A 847 -54.56 21.48 -3.51
N LEU A 848 -53.28 21.80 -3.63
CA LEU A 848 -52.19 21.16 -2.87
C LEU A 848 -52.30 21.42 -1.35
N GLU A 849 -52.66 22.64 -0.94
CA GLU A 849 -52.92 23.00 0.47
C GLU A 849 -54.14 22.26 1.07
N LYS A 850 -55.02 21.72 0.23
CA LYS A 850 -56.18 20.92 0.63
C LYS A 850 -55.91 19.40 0.58
N ASP A 851 -55.13 18.95 -0.40
CA ASP A 851 -54.80 17.53 -0.63
C ASP A 851 -53.77 17.02 0.39
N ALA A 852 -52.80 17.86 0.75
CA ALA A 852 -51.73 17.54 1.71
C ALA A 852 -51.55 18.67 2.76
N PRO A 853 -52.54 18.91 3.65
CA PRO A 853 -52.59 20.10 4.51
C PRO A 853 -51.41 20.25 5.49
N ASP A 854 -50.85 19.13 5.96
CA ASP A 854 -49.68 19.09 6.84
C ASP A 854 -48.35 19.27 6.08
N HIS A 855 -48.34 19.01 4.77
CA HIS A 855 -47.15 19.05 3.91
C HIS A 855 -47.21 20.23 2.95
N ARG A 856 -46.82 21.42 3.44
CA ARG A 856 -46.76 22.68 2.65
C ARG A 856 -45.59 22.73 1.67
N THR A 857 -45.34 21.64 0.97
CA THR A 857 -44.25 21.41 0.02
C THR A 857 -44.73 20.66 -1.22
N ILE A 858 -44.06 20.88 -2.34
CA ILE A 858 -44.22 20.13 -3.59
C ILE A 858 -42.84 19.69 -4.10
N LEU A 859 -42.78 18.66 -4.95
CA LEU A 859 -41.52 18.13 -5.46
C LEU A 859 -40.99 18.94 -6.66
N SER A 860 -39.69 19.24 -6.63
CA SER A 860 -38.90 19.87 -7.70
C SER A 860 -37.86 18.87 -8.23
N VAL A 861 -37.64 18.84 -9.54
CA VAL A 861 -36.57 18.05 -10.18
C VAL A 861 -35.21 18.64 -9.82
N ALA A 862 -34.48 18.02 -8.89
CA ALA A 862 -33.18 18.49 -8.42
C ALA A 862 -32.03 17.95 -9.29
N ARG A 863 -32.15 16.73 -9.82
CA ARG A 863 -31.16 16.09 -10.71
C ARG A 863 -31.83 15.10 -11.65
N ARG A 864 -31.22 14.84 -12.81
CA ARG A 864 -31.65 13.84 -13.79
C ARG A 864 -30.49 12.90 -14.11
N TRP A 865 -30.75 11.60 -14.10
CA TRP A 865 -29.73 10.56 -14.21
C TRP A 865 -29.30 10.34 -15.67
N GLY A 866 -28.02 10.03 -15.87
CA GLY A 866 -27.42 9.89 -17.19
C GLY A 866 -27.98 8.75 -18.04
N GLY A 867 -28.32 9.04 -19.30
CA GLY A 867 -28.85 8.07 -20.26
C GLY A 867 -30.35 7.77 -20.11
N THR A 868 -31.05 8.42 -19.17
CA THR A 868 -32.50 8.23 -18.98
C THR A 868 -33.33 9.15 -19.89
N GLU A 869 -34.57 8.79 -20.21
CA GLU A 869 -35.47 9.66 -20.96
C GLU A 869 -35.88 10.90 -20.15
N ALA A 870 -35.94 10.80 -18.81
CA ALA A 870 -36.07 11.95 -17.93
C ALA A 870 -34.91 12.96 -18.08
N GLN A 871 -33.70 12.54 -18.47
CA GLN A 871 -32.58 13.46 -18.75
C GLN A 871 -32.86 14.38 -19.96
N THR A 872 -33.65 13.93 -20.94
CA THR A 872 -33.96 14.68 -22.16
C THR A 872 -35.29 15.41 -22.08
N VAL A 873 -36.30 14.84 -21.40
CA VAL A 873 -37.66 15.40 -21.32
C VAL A 873 -37.84 16.39 -20.16
N LEU A 874 -37.24 16.12 -18.99
CA LEU A 874 -37.30 16.98 -17.81
C LEU A 874 -36.12 17.96 -17.75
N LYS A 875 -36.29 19.05 -16.99
CA LYS A 875 -35.28 20.04 -16.64
C LYS A 875 -35.15 20.11 -15.11
N ASN A 876 -33.99 20.58 -14.63
CA ASN A 876 -33.87 20.92 -13.21
C ASN A 876 -34.78 22.12 -12.88
N GLY A 877 -35.50 22.06 -11.77
CA GLY A 877 -36.49 23.07 -11.37
C GLY A 877 -37.89 22.90 -11.97
N ASP A 878 -38.15 21.85 -12.76
CA ASP A 878 -39.52 21.44 -13.08
C ASP A 878 -40.24 21.03 -11.78
N ILE A 879 -41.41 21.60 -11.52
CA ILE A 879 -42.24 21.24 -10.36
C ILE A 879 -43.16 20.08 -10.78
N LEU A 880 -43.05 18.92 -10.12
CA LEU A 880 -43.93 17.79 -10.37
C LEU A 880 -45.24 17.95 -9.59
N VAL A 881 -46.37 17.90 -10.30
CA VAL A 881 -47.72 18.09 -9.75
C VAL A 881 -48.48 16.78 -9.65
N ALA A 882 -48.44 15.97 -10.71
CA ALA A 882 -49.22 14.74 -10.81
C ALA A 882 -48.54 13.71 -11.72
N VAL A 883 -48.84 12.45 -11.48
CA VAL A 883 -48.46 11.30 -12.32
C VAL A 883 -49.75 10.59 -12.75
N ASP A 884 -49.93 10.45 -14.06
CA ASP A 884 -51.14 9.94 -14.73
C ASP A 884 -52.45 10.62 -14.27
N GLY A 885 -52.36 11.91 -13.89
CA GLY A 885 -53.48 12.69 -13.38
C GLY A 885 -53.75 12.55 -11.88
N LYS A 886 -53.08 11.62 -11.17
CA LYS A 886 -53.10 11.58 -9.70
C LYS A 886 -52.08 12.56 -9.14
N ILE A 887 -52.49 13.46 -8.25
CA ILE A 887 -51.59 14.39 -7.55
C ILE A 887 -50.57 13.61 -6.71
N VAL A 888 -49.36 14.16 -6.60
CA VAL A 888 -48.24 13.60 -5.83
C VAL A 888 -47.55 14.72 -5.04
N THR A 889 -47.27 14.49 -3.76
CA THR A 889 -46.62 15.48 -2.88
C THR A 889 -45.43 14.91 -2.10
N SER A 890 -45.43 13.59 -1.88
CA SER A 890 -44.36 12.80 -1.28
C SER A 890 -43.57 12.01 -2.31
N PHE A 891 -42.32 11.62 -1.99
CA PHE A 891 -41.55 10.73 -2.86
C PHE A 891 -42.23 9.37 -3.01
N ARG A 892 -42.79 8.84 -1.91
CA ARG A 892 -43.46 7.53 -1.86
C ARG A 892 -44.68 7.44 -2.79
N GLU A 893 -45.36 8.56 -3.04
CA GLU A 893 -46.44 8.61 -4.03
C GLU A 893 -45.95 8.59 -5.47
N VAL A 894 -44.85 9.29 -5.77
CA VAL A 894 -44.22 9.24 -7.10
C VAL A 894 -43.78 7.81 -7.39
N GLU A 895 -43.02 7.20 -6.48
CA GLU A 895 -42.51 5.83 -6.60
C GLU A 895 -43.64 4.83 -6.95
N ARG A 896 -44.75 4.86 -6.20
CA ARG A 896 -45.90 3.99 -6.44
C ARG A 896 -46.58 4.24 -7.80
N CYS A 897 -46.64 5.49 -8.26
CA CYS A 897 -47.21 5.81 -9.58
C CYS A 897 -46.27 5.44 -10.74
N THR A 898 -44.94 5.40 -10.51
CA THR A 898 -43.94 5.07 -11.53
C THR A 898 -43.62 3.57 -11.66
N GLN A 899 -44.30 2.66 -10.96
CA GLN A 899 -44.08 1.19 -11.10
C GLN A 899 -44.65 0.56 -12.38
N LYS A 900 -44.35 1.17 -13.53
CA LYS A 900 -44.72 0.71 -14.88
C LYS A 900 -43.81 1.37 -15.94
N PRO A 901 -43.65 0.78 -17.14
CA PRO A 901 -42.66 1.25 -18.13
C PRO A 901 -42.77 2.72 -18.57
N GLU A 902 -43.95 3.33 -18.54
CA GLU A 902 -44.20 4.69 -19.04
C GLU A 902 -45.30 5.40 -18.22
N VAL A 903 -45.08 6.68 -17.93
CA VAL A 903 -45.96 7.56 -17.13
C VAL A 903 -46.22 8.87 -17.85
N ARG A 904 -47.40 9.46 -17.64
CA ARG A 904 -47.68 10.86 -18.00
C ARG A 904 -47.46 11.77 -16.79
N LEU A 905 -46.51 12.70 -16.88
CA LEU A 905 -46.23 13.68 -15.83
C LEU A 905 -46.95 15.01 -16.11
N THR A 906 -47.69 15.52 -15.13
CA THR A 906 -48.07 16.93 -15.07
C THR A 906 -46.97 17.68 -14.35
N VAL A 907 -46.29 18.61 -15.05
CA VAL A 907 -45.27 19.48 -14.44
C VAL A 907 -45.57 20.96 -14.66
N VAL A 908 -45.13 21.83 -13.76
CA VAL A 908 -45.07 23.27 -13.98
C VAL A 908 -43.62 23.68 -14.27
N ARG A 909 -43.42 24.30 -15.43
CA ARG A 909 -42.13 24.76 -15.96
C ARG A 909 -42.30 26.18 -16.48
N ASP A 910 -41.41 27.09 -16.08
CA ASP A 910 -41.43 28.50 -16.54
C ASP A 910 -42.82 29.18 -16.37
N GLY A 911 -43.54 28.83 -15.29
CA GLY A 911 -44.91 29.30 -15.00
C GLY A 911 -46.02 28.74 -15.90
N ARG A 912 -45.78 27.62 -16.60
CA ARG A 912 -46.77 26.94 -17.45
C ARG A 912 -46.91 25.47 -17.06
N GLU A 913 -48.14 24.99 -16.99
CA GLU A 913 -48.41 23.56 -16.88
C GLU A 913 -48.10 22.85 -18.21
N MET A 914 -47.47 21.67 -18.12
CA MET A 914 -47.11 20.82 -19.26
C MET A 914 -47.43 19.37 -18.93
N GLN A 915 -47.94 18.65 -19.93
CA GLN A 915 -48.08 17.20 -19.91
C GLN A 915 -46.88 16.59 -20.64
N LEU A 916 -46.15 15.68 -20.00
CA LEU A 916 -44.94 15.05 -20.53
C LEU A 916 -45.02 13.53 -20.36
N ASP A 917 -45.04 12.79 -21.46
CA ASP A 917 -44.92 11.32 -21.44
C ASP A 917 -43.43 10.94 -21.27
N VAL A 918 -43.13 10.08 -20.29
CA VAL A 918 -41.77 9.70 -19.90
C VAL A 918 -41.66 8.21 -19.61
N LYS A 919 -40.71 7.52 -20.26
CA LYS A 919 -40.33 6.15 -19.93
C LYS A 919 -39.49 6.08 -18.66
N THR A 920 -39.83 5.13 -17.83
CA THR A 920 -39.11 4.80 -16.59
C THR A 920 -37.92 3.87 -16.87
N LEU A 921 -36.91 3.93 -16.00
CA LEU A 921 -35.78 3.02 -15.99
C LEU A 921 -36.18 1.71 -15.32
N PHE A 922 -36.10 0.59 -16.04
CA PHE A 922 -36.25 -0.74 -15.43
C PHE A 922 -34.97 -1.17 -14.72
N MET A 923 -35.04 -1.38 -13.42
CA MET A 923 -33.86 -1.31 -12.54
C MET A 923 -32.99 -2.58 -12.51
N GLU A 924 -33.48 -3.72 -12.99
CA GLU A 924 -32.72 -4.99 -13.10
C GLU A 924 -31.42 -4.82 -13.91
N ARG A 925 -31.39 -3.87 -14.86
CA ARG A 925 -30.20 -3.48 -15.64
C ARG A 925 -29.04 -2.89 -14.82
N THR A 926 -29.23 -2.67 -13.52
CA THR A 926 -28.26 -1.96 -12.66
C THR A 926 -27.50 -2.86 -11.69
N GLU A 927 -27.87 -4.15 -11.57
CA GLU A 927 -27.15 -5.10 -10.73
C GLU A 927 -25.85 -5.61 -11.38
N ILE A 928 -24.86 -5.98 -10.56
CA ILE A 928 -23.67 -6.66 -11.07
C ILE A 928 -23.98 -8.15 -11.23
N ASN A 929 -24.15 -8.59 -12.47
CA ASN A 929 -24.17 -10.00 -12.85
C ASN A 929 -22.85 -10.49 -13.49
N ARG A 930 -21.92 -9.57 -13.79
CA ARG A 930 -20.68 -9.89 -14.52
C ARG A 930 -19.54 -8.91 -14.23
N ILE A 931 -18.33 -9.44 -14.03
CA ILE A 931 -17.09 -8.66 -13.93
C ILE A 931 -15.95 -9.32 -14.71
N VAL A 932 -15.03 -8.51 -15.24
CA VAL A 932 -13.85 -8.97 -16.00
C VAL A 932 -12.56 -8.57 -15.31
N PHE A 933 -11.60 -9.49 -15.28
CA PHE A 933 -10.21 -9.32 -14.87
C PHE A 933 -9.35 -9.30 -16.14
N TRP A 934 -8.62 -8.22 -16.38
CA TRP A 934 -7.76 -8.09 -17.56
C TRP A 934 -6.56 -7.19 -17.26
N GLN A 935 -5.33 -7.71 -17.39
CA GLN A 935 -4.09 -6.92 -17.26
C GLN A 935 -3.94 -6.16 -15.92
N GLY A 936 -4.63 -6.63 -14.87
CA GLY A 936 -4.72 -6.00 -13.56
C GLY A 936 -5.82 -4.93 -13.40
N LEU A 937 -6.68 -4.71 -14.40
CA LEU A 937 -7.94 -4.01 -14.23
C LEU A 937 -9.03 -4.96 -13.70
N LEU A 938 -9.90 -4.41 -12.85
CA LEU A 938 -11.19 -4.97 -12.49
C LEU A 938 -12.28 -4.14 -13.18
N LEU A 939 -13.05 -4.77 -14.06
CA LEU A 939 -13.95 -4.12 -14.99
C LEU A 939 -15.40 -4.58 -14.79
N GLN A 940 -16.35 -3.66 -14.95
CA GLN A 940 -17.79 -3.93 -14.85
C GLN A 940 -18.59 -2.99 -15.77
N ALA A 941 -19.89 -3.25 -15.94
CA ALA A 941 -20.81 -2.25 -16.49
C ALA A 941 -20.84 -0.99 -15.57
N PRO A 942 -21.01 0.22 -16.14
CA PRO A 942 -21.15 1.45 -15.36
C PRO A 942 -22.28 1.33 -14.31
N PRO A 943 -21.97 1.51 -13.02
CA PRO A 943 -22.98 1.35 -11.97
C PRO A 943 -23.95 2.53 -11.96
N LEU A 944 -25.16 2.29 -11.45
CA LEU A 944 -26.22 3.31 -11.35
C LEU A 944 -25.75 4.63 -10.70
N SER A 945 -24.87 4.55 -9.70
CA SER A 945 -24.29 5.73 -9.05
C SER A 945 -23.55 6.68 -10.00
N VAL A 946 -22.93 6.17 -11.07
CA VAL A 946 -22.25 6.98 -12.09
C VAL A 946 -23.28 7.70 -12.96
N SER A 947 -24.39 7.03 -13.29
CA SER A 947 -25.50 7.66 -14.00
C SER A 947 -26.20 8.72 -13.14
N ALA A 948 -26.62 8.36 -11.93
CA ALA A 948 -27.35 9.25 -11.04
C ALA A 948 -26.53 10.45 -10.57
N GLN A 949 -25.24 10.27 -10.26
CA GLN A 949 -24.43 11.30 -9.58
C GLN A 949 -23.44 12.02 -10.50
N ARG A 950 -23.30 11.61 -11.77
CA ARG A 950 -22.43 12.29 -12.77
C ARG A 950 -23.09 12.49 -14.14
N SER A 951 -24.37 12.14 -14.31
CA SER A 951 -25.15 12.32 -15.54
C SER A 951 -24.56 11.61 -16.79
N ILE A 952 -23.88 10.49 -16.57
CA ILE A 952 -23.23 9.63 -17.57
C ILE A 952 -24.14 8.44 -17.93
N SER A 953 -24.25 8.02 -19.20
CA SER A 953 -25.09 6.85 -19.55
C SER A 953 -24.55 5.54 -18.96
N LEU A 954 -25.46 4.60 -18.67
CA LEU A 954 -25.10 3.22 -18.34
C LEU A 954 -24.40 2.51 -19.52
N ASP A 955 -24.70 2.91 -20.76
CA ASP A 955 -24.05 2.40 -21.98
C ASP A 955 -22.75 3.16 -22.33
N ASP A 956 -22.21 4.01 -21.44
CA ASP A 956 -21.04 4.85 -21.71
C ASP A 956 -19.70 4.10 -21.62
N GLY A 957 -19.62 2.89 -22.18
CA GLY A 957 -18.43 2.03 -22.19
C GLY A 957 -18.21 1.30 -20.85
N ILE A 958 -17.06 0.66 -20.67
CA ILE A 958 -16.82 -0.22 -19.51
C ILE A 958 -16.16 0.53 -18.36
N TYR A 959 -16.70 0.39 -17.16
CA TYR A 959 -16.22 1.06 -15.96
C TYR A 959 -15.04 0.33 -15.30
N VAL A 960 -14.00 1.09 -14.96
CA VAL A 960 -12.82 0.61 -14.23
C VAL A 960 -13.05 0.76 -12.72
N SER A 961 -13.41 -0.34 -12.04
CA SER A 961 -13.65 -0.33 -10.59
C SER A 961 -12.38 -0.41 -9.76
N CYS A 962 -11.42 -1.24 -10.19
CA CYS A 962 -10.15 -1.40 -9.47
C CYS A 962 -8.97 -1.60 -10.44
N ARG A 963 -7.77 -1.41 -9.91
CA ARG A 963 -6.50 -1.48 -10.65
C ARG A 963 -5.43 -2.01 -9.69
N TYR A 964 -5.11 -3.29 -9.81
CA TYR A 964 -4.19 -4.00 -8.90
C TYR A 964 -2.74 -3.57 -9.11
N SER A 965 -2.02 -3.28 -8.02
CA SER A 965 -0.59 -2.95 -8.04
C SER A 965 0.24 -4.10 -8.63
N GLY A 966 1.37 -3.79 -9.29
CA GLY A 966 2.23 -4.81 -9.90
C GLY A 966 1.74 -5.33 -11.24
N SER A 967 0.77 -4.65 -11.85
CA SER A 967 0.21 -4.99 -13.15
C SER A 967 0.63 -4.01 -14.26
N PRO A 968 0.55 -4.41 -15.55
CA PRO A 968 0.71 -3.48 -16.66
C PRO A 968 -0.29 -2.31 -16.59
N ALA A 969 -1.51 -2.56 -16.13
CA ALA A 969 -2.51 -1.52 -15.95
C ALA A 969 -2.19 -0.53 -14.84
N ALA A 970 -1.55 -0.96 -13.74
CA ALA A 970 -1.11 -0.03 -12.70
C ALA A 970 -0.01 0.93 -13.18
N ARG A 971 0.87 0.47 -14.08
CA ARG A 971 1.90 1.29 -14.74
C ARG A 971 1.32 2.23 -15.81
N TYR A 972 0.52 1.70 -16.75
CA TYR A 972 0.11 2.43 -17.96
C TYR A 972 -1.40 2.61 -18.15
N GLY A 973 -2.20 1.67 -17.66
CA GLY A 973 -3.63 1.58 -17.94
C GLY A 973 -4.50 2.64 -17.24
N PRO A 974 -5.77 2.75 -17.66
CA PRO A 974 -6.71 3.74 -17.13
C PRO A 974 -6.84 3.67 -15.60
N PRO A 975 -6.94 4.82 -14.91
CA PRO A 975 -7.15 4.84 -13.47
C PRO A 975 -8.59 4.40 -13.12
N PRO A 976 -8.84 3.92 -11.89
CA PRO A 976 -10.18 3.66 -11.39
C PRO A 976 -11.11 4.86 -11.59
N THR A 977 -12.41 4.58 -11.74
CA THR A 977 -13.49 5.50 -12.12
C THR A 977 -13.51 5.99 -13.58
N SER A 978 -12.50 5.67 -14.38
CA SER A 978 -12.55 5.89 -15.84
C SER A 978 -13.47 4.90 -16.53
N ARG A 979 -13.90 5.24 -17.74
CA ARG A 979 -14.68 4.35 -18.63
C ARG A 979 -13.92 4.10 -19.92
N ILE A 980 -13.67 2.84 -20.26
CA ILE A 980 -13.02 2.44 -21.52
C ILE A 980 -14.02 2.61 -22.66
N LYS A 981 -13.61 3.38 -23.68
CA LYS A 981 -14.44 3.80 -24.82
C LYS A 981 -14.05 3.14 -26.13
N GLU A 982 -12.76 2.97 -26.38
CA GLU A 982 -12.22 2.33 -27.59
C GLU A 982 -10.97 1.52 -27.24
N ILE A 983 -10.75 0.39 -27.91
CA ILE A 983 -9.49 -0.36 -27.91
C ILE A 983 -9.00 -0.48 -29.35
N ASP A 984 -7.79 0.02 -29.61
CA ASP A 984 -7.15 0.15 -30.93
C ASP A 984 -7.92 0.96 -31.98
N GLY A 985 -9.03 1.59 -31.59
CA GLY A 985 -9.97 2.30 -32.47
C GLY A 985 -11.30 1.57 -32.66
N ILE A 986 -11.43 0.34 -32.16
CA ILE A 986 -12.70 -0.39 -32.08
C ILE A 986 -13.48 0.16 -30.89
N LYS A 987 -14.70 0.65 -31.13
CA LYS A 987 -15.58 1.21 -30.10
C LYS A 987 -16.06 0.12 -29.15
N ILE A 988 -16.02 0.41 -27.85
CA ILE A 988 -16.50 -0.43 -26.76
C ILE A 988 -17.76 0.20 -26.14
N THR A 989 -18.83 -0.57 -26.08
CA THR A 989 -20.10 -0.23 -25.43
C THR A 989 -20.57 -1.29 -24.44
N SER A 990 -20.27 -2.58 -24.69
CA SER A 990 -20.59 -3.72 -23.83
C SER A 990 -19.34 -4.48 -23.37
N ILE A 991 -19.49 -5.36 -22.36
CA ILE A 991 -18.42 -6.28 -21.92
C ILE A 991 -18.04 -7.26 -23.03
N ASP A 992 -18.98 -7.69 -23.86
CA ASP A 992 -18.72 -8.62 -24.97
C ASP A 992 -17.96 -7.96 -26.11
N ASP A 993 -18.21 -6.67 -26.39
CA ASP A 993 -17.41 -5.88 -27.33
C ASP A 993 -15.93 -5.92 -26.90
N PHE A 994 -15.67 -5.63 -25.62
CA PHE A 994 -14.33 -5.62 -25.05
C PHE A 994 -13.67 -6.99 -25.09
N LEU A 995 -14.36 -8.05 -24.64
CA LEU A 995 -13.81 -9.40 -24.64
C LEU A 995 -13.47 -9.86 -26.07
N SER A 996 -14.36 -9.62 -27.04
CA SER A 996 -14.10 -9.97 -28.45
C SER A 996 -12.85 -9.27 -29.00
N VAL A 997 -12.55 -8.04 -28.57
CA VAL A 997 -11.34 -7.32 -28.96
C VAL A 997 -10.10 -7.82 -28.23
N VAL A 998 -10.14 -7.98 -26.89
CA VAL A 998 -8.92 -8.29 -26.12
C VAL A 998 -8.49 -9.75 -26.16
N THR A 999 -9.42 -10.69 -26.40
CA THR A 999 -9.10 -12.13 -26.55
C THR A 999 -8.50 -12.47 -27.91
N SER A 1000 -8.63 -11.57 -28.90
CA SER A 1000 -7.97 -11.69 -30.22
C SER A 1000 -6.48 -11.32 -30.22
N LYS A 1001 -5.92 -10.92 -29.07
CA LYS A 1001 -4.57 -10.34 -28.95
C LYS A 1001 -3.54 -11.36 -28.48
N SER A 1002 -2.29 -11.19 -28.95
CA SER A 1002 -1.16 -12.04 -28.61
C SER A 1002 -0.40 -11.56 -27.36
N THR A 1003 0.41 -12.46 -26.80
CA THR A 1003 1.30 -12.13 -25.66
C THR A 1003 2.37 -11.11 -26.09
N ASN A 1004 2.61 -10.10 -25.26
CA ASN A 1004 3.43 -8.90 -25.54
C ASN A 1004 2.85 -7.88 -26.56
N ASP A 1005 1.63 -8.08 -27.11
CA ASP A 1005 0.99 -7.04 -27.93
C ASP A 1005 0.85 -5.73 -27.14
N SER A 1006 0.84 -4.59 -27.85
CA SER A 1006 0.57 -3.27 -27.26
C SER A 1006 -0.74 -2.71 -27.78
N VAL A 1007 -1.72 -2.54 -26.90
CA VAL A 1007 -3.06 -2.01 -27.23
C VAL A 1007 -3.18 -0.53 -26.88
N ARG A 1008 -3.93 0.22 -27.68
CA ARG A 1008 -4.27 1.63 -27.43
C ARG A 1008 -5.65 1.70 -26.78
N ILE A 1009 -5.70 2.07 -25.51
CA ILE A 1009 -6.94 2.21 -24.73
C ILE A 1009 -7.33 3.69 -24.70
N LYS A 1010 -8.46 4.03 -25.32
CA LYS A 1010 -9.09 5.34 -25.15
C LYS A 1010 -10.12 5.26 -24.04
N TYR A 1011 -10.09 6.20 -23.11
CA TYR A 1011 -10.97 6.21 -21.96
C TYR A 1011 -11.37 7.62 -21.55
N THR A 1012 -12.58 7.77 -20.99
CA THR A 1012 -13.10 9.03 -20.48
C THR A 1012 -13.09 9.00 -18.95
N ASP A 1013 -12.60 10.05 -18.30
CA ASP A 1013 -12.66 10.18 -16.84
C ASP A 1013 -14.03 10.70 -16.35
N LEU A 1014 -14.19 10.92 -15.03
CA LEU A 1014 -15.42 11.44 -14.44
C LEU A 1014 -15.68 12.93 -14.71
N SER A 1015 -14.73 13.67 -15.31
CA SER A 1015 -14.92 15.05 -15.76
C SER A 1015 -15.40 15.16 -17.22
N GLY A 1016 -15.62 14.02 -17.89
CA GLY A 1016 -15.95 13.98 -19.31
C GLY A 1016 -14.72 14.18 -20.23
N LYS A 1017 -13.51 14.17 -19.67
CA LYS A 1017 -12.28 14.34 -20.47
C LYS A 1017 -11.80 12.99 -21.01
N ASP A 1018 -11.75 12.90 -22.33
CA ASP A 1018 -11.08 11.80 -23.05
C ASP A 1018 -9.57 11.82 -22.85
N ARG A 1019 -9.01 10.61 -22.74
CA ARG A 1019 -7.58 10.32 -22.62
C ARG A 1019 -7.24 9.08 -23.44
N LEU A 1020 -5.96 8.93 -23.76
CA LEU A 1020 -5.41 7.77 -24.46
C LEU A 1020 -4.21 7.24 -23.65
N SER A 1021 -4.13 5.92 -23.50
CA SER A 1021 -2.97 5.21 -22.95
C SER A 1021 -2.64 4.01 -23.81
N THR A 1022 -1.37 3.73 -24.04
CA THR A 1022 -0.92 2.40 -24.48
C THR A 1022 -0.86 1.45 -23.29
N LEU A 1023 -0.98 0.14 -23.53
CA LEU A 1023 -0.73 -0.90 -22.53
C LEU A 1023 -0.16 -2.13 -23.22
N LYS A 1024 0.97 -2.65 -22.73
CA LYS A 1024 1.59 -3.90 -23.18
C LYS A 1024 0.98 -5.08 -22.42
N LEU A 1025 0.59 -6.14 -23.12
CA LEU A 1025 -0.10 -7.29 -22.53
C LEU A 1025 0.86 -8.28 -21.86
N GLU A 1026 0.63 -8.55 -20.58
CA GLU A 1026 1.29 -9.60 -19.80
C GLU A 1026 0.27 -10.62 -19.23
N PRO A 1027 -0.23 -11.55 -20.08
CA PRO A 1027 -1.26 -12.52 -19.71
C PRO A 1027 -0.78 -13.68 -18.81
N LYS A 1028 0.53 -13.90 -18.62
CA LYS A 1028 1.06 -15.01 -17.78
C LYS A 1028 0.70 -14.81 -16.31
N TYR A 1029 0.85 -13.57 -15.81
CA TYR A 1029 0.51 -13.21 -14.44
C TYR A 1029 -0.85 -12.50 -14.32
N TRP A 1030 -1.33 -11.87 -15.40
CA TRP A 1030 -2.62 -11.16 -15.45
C TRP A 1030 -3.54 -11.66 -16.59
N PRO A 1031 -3.87 -12.96 -16.62
CA PRO A 1031 -4.68 -13.57 -17.67
C PRO A 1031 -6.10 -12.99 -17.73
N THR A 1032 -6.69 -13.00 -18.93
CA THR A 1032 -8.08 -12.61 -19.13
C THR A 1032 -9.00 -13.63 -18.47
N SER A 1033 -9.90 -13.17 -17.60
CA SER A 1033 -10.95 -14.02 -17.03
C SER A 1033 -12.15 -13.19 -16.61
N GLU A 1034 -13.30 -13.84 -16.47
CA GLU A 1034 -14.52 -13.20 -15.99
C GLU A 1034 -15.16 -14.02 -14.87
N LEU A 1035 -15.95 -13.36 -14.03
CA LEU A 1035 -16.93 -13.99 -13.15
C LEU A 1035 -18.32 -13.59 -13.66
N VAL A 1036 -19.16 -14.59 -13.89
CA VAL A 1036 -20.56 -14.45 -14.33
C VAL A 1036 -21.46 -15.04 -13.23
N ASN A 1037 -22.57 -14.38 -12.91
CA ASN A 1037 -23.63 -14.95 -12.10
C ASN A 1037 -24.60 -15.71 -13.00
N GLU A 1038 -24.76 -17.00 -12.78
CA GLU A 1038 -25.67 -17.88 -13.50
C GLU A 1038 -26.55 -18.61 -12.46
N ASP A 1039 -27.86 -18.40 -12.53
CA ASP A 1039 -28.85 -18.94 -11.58
C ASP A 1039 -28.55 -18.65 -10.09
N GLY A 1040 -27.85 -17.54 -9.81
CA GLY A 1040 -27.41 -17.16 -8.47
C GLY A 1040 -26.01 -17.68 -8.08
N GLU A 1041 -25.42 -18.61 -8.85
CA GLU A 1041 -24.05 -19.09 -8.66
C GLU A 1041 -23.05 -18.22 -9.44
N TRP A 1042 -22.04 -17.70 -8.75
CA TRP A 1042 -20.90 -17.03 -9.39
C TRP A 1042 -19.89 -18.04 -9.92
N ARG A 1043 -19.69 -18.07 -11.25
CA ARG A 1043 -18.81 -19.02 -11.95
C ARG A 1043 -17.71 -18.29 -12.72
N ARG A 1044 -16.48 -18.81 -12.64
CA ARG A 1044 -15.30 -18.21 -13.31
C ARG A 1044 -15.08 -18.83 -14.69
N ARG A 1045 -14.92 -17.99 -15.71
CA ARG A 1045 -14.50 -18.37 -17.07
C ARG A 1045 -13.13 -17.77 -17.37
N GLN A 1046 -12.33 -18.46 -18.17
CA GLN A 1046 -11.04 -17.98 -18.65
C GLN A 1046 -11.04 -17.91 -20.16
N HIS A 1047 -10.28 -16.96 -20.70
CA HIS A 1047 -10.19 -16.62 -22.11
C HIS A 1047 -8.71 -16.52 -22.51
#